data_AF-A0A0C3HNH2-F1
#
_entry.id   AF-A0A0C3HNH2-F1
#
_cell.length_a   1.000
_cell.length_b   1.000
_cell.length_c   1.000
_cell.angle_alpha   90.00
_cell.angle_beta   90.00
_cell.angle_gamma   90.00
#
_symmetry.space_group_name_H-M   'P 1'
#
loop_
_entity.id
_entity.type
_entity.pdbx_description
1 polymer ?
#
loop_
_entity_poly.entity_id
_entity_poly.type
_entity_poly.pdbx_seq_one_letter_code
_entity_poly.pdbx_strand_id
1 'polypeptide(L)'
;MQSTHRHATGYLPIENYGLIGNMHTCAMVGIDGSIDFMCWPDFDSPSIFCRMLDKDKGGHFSIAPPQHISCTTKQQYLPSSNILQTRYIHEDGVVDLIDFFPRPKSQHVIDRRDKQLSFREAVMVPDELKKWLVRRVECIRGSFDLDVEIFPSFDYGRAGHTVKIVMPNHPPGTVESKTVEFTSKDVRLQLDVTIDHGEEDTESCPAVIFTKEKRDHMLGEGVKAHIHLQEGQAVSFVLRNNLPNHITKTITTQILDQQQHDTQSYWYNWISKAKYKGRWREIVCRSLLVLKLLTFEPTGAIVAAPTFSIPEDIGGVRNWDYRYCWVRDSSFTIYILLRMGFTEEADAYMHFISERLRHSRSPEGALPIMFTIRGETDIPEIELDHLAGHRDSKPVRIGNGAAFHQQFDIYGELMDAIYLYNKYGKPVTWDQWVAVREVLDYVLTIWKDPDMSIWEVRNKKQNFVYSKIMLWVAFDRGLRLAEKRCLPCPNRNAWLTARDEIHEEIMTKGYSDKFDCFIQSYESNDVLDSSVLIAPLVFFISPNDPRFIRTIDKILLSPEKGGLTSTGLVYRYNTARSEDGVGGREGAFSMCTFWLVEALTRAGVYEPKYVVKAVNIFENMLSFGNHLGMFSEEIARSGEQLGNTPQAFSHLALVSAAFNLDRATESRR
;
A
#
# COMPACT_ATOMS: atom_id res chain seq x y z
N MET A 1 23.20 9.68 -21.42
CA MET A 1 22.43 10.90 -21.14
C MET A 1 20.98 10.47 -20.93
N GLN A 2 20.34 10.89 -19.84
CA GLN A 2 19.10 10.31 -19.32
C GLN A 2 17.84 10.92 -19.93
N SER A 3 16.75 10.15 -19.93
CA SER A 3 15.38 10.66 -19.99
C SER A 3 15.23 11.88 -19.08
N THR A 4 14.57 12.93 -19.55
CA THR A 4 14.34 14.20 -18.82
C THR A 4 13.69 14.03 -17.46
N HIS A 5 13.11 12.85 -17.18
CA HIS A 5 12.38 12.55 -15.96
C HIS A 5 13.21 11.82 -14.90
N ARG A 6 14.31 11.18 -15.29
CA ARG A 6 15.17 10.42 -14.36
C ARG A 6 16.29 11.30 -13.83
N HIS A 7 16.66 11.10 -12.56
CA HIS A 7 17.81 11.78 -11.97
C HIS A 7 19.11 11.43 -12.70
N ALA A 8 20.15 12.27 -12.49
CA ALA A 8 21.54 12.03 -12.86
C ALA A 8 22.05 10.61 -12.52
N THR A 9 21.46 9.98 -11.51
CA THR A 9 21.80 8.62 -11.04
C THR A 9 21.14 7.50 -11.85
N GLY A 10 20.09 7.78 -12.63
CA GLY A 10 19.32 6.81 -13.43
C GLY A 10 18.01 6.33 -12.80
N TYR A 11 17.71 6.78 -11.57
CA TYR A 11 16.46 6.47 -10.87
C TYR A 11 15.40 7.52 -11.16
N LEU A 12 14.14 7.09 -11.22
CA LEU A 12 12.99 8.00 -11.22
C LEU A 12 12.66 8.35 -9.75
N PRO A 13 12.29 9.62 -9.45
CA PRO A 13 11.75 9.97 -8.13
C PRO A 13 10.57 9.08 -7.75
N ILE A 14 10.40 8.78 -6.46
CA ILE A 14 9.34 7.89 -5.97
C ILE A 14 7.95 8.47 -6.27
N GLU A 15 7.81 9.79 -6.14
CA GLU A 15 6.60 10.53 -6.47
C GLU A 15 6.21 10.43 -7.95
N ASN A 16 7.12 10.09 -8.85
CA ASN A 16 6.84 10.01 -10.29
C ASN A 16 6.25 8.66 -10.74
N TYR A 17 5.82 7.81 -9.80
CA TYR A 17 5.18 6.53 -10.10
C TYR A 17 3.68 6.52 -9.77
N GLY A 18 2.89 5.87 -10.63
CA GLY A 18 1.50 5.46 -10.38
C GLY A 18 1.39 3.97 -10.10
N LEU A 19 0.33 3.58 -9.37
CA LEU A 19 0.00 2.18 -9.06
C LEU A 19 -1.11 1.67 -9.98
N ILE A 20 -0.94 0.49 -10.58
CA ILE A 20 -2.01 -0.29 -11.22
C ILE A 20 -2.02 -1.70 -10.64
N GLY A 21 -3.17 -2.39 -10.66
CA GLY A 21 -3.25 -3.76 -10.14
C GLY A 21 -4.64 -4.37 -10.22
N ASN A 22 -4.74 -5.63 -9.81
CA ASN A 22 -5.98 -6.40 -9.84
C ASN A 22 -6.33 -7.05 -8.50
N MET A 23 -5.79 -6.56 -7.38
CA MET A 23 -5.98 -7.13 -6.04
C MET A 23 -5.37 -8.52 -5.84
N HIS A 24 -4.55 -8.99 -6.78
CA HIS A 24 -3.66 -10.13 -6.59
C HIS A 24 -2.21 -9.67 -6.60
N THR A 25 -1.89 -8.82 -7.57
CA THR A 25 -0.62 -8.12 -7.67
C THR A 25 -0.85 -6.70 -8.20
N CYS A 26 0.23 -5.96 -8.32
CA CYS A 26 0.28 -4.60 -8.82
C CYS A 26 1.63 -4.30 -9.48
N ALA A 27 1.69 -3.18 -10.19
CA ALA A 27 2.89 -2.67 -10.82
C ALA A 27 3.03 -1.17 -10.58
N MET A 28 4.28 -0.70 -10.47
CA MET A 28 4.62 0.72 -10.38
C MET A 28 5.00 1.23 -11.77
N VAL A 29 4.21 2.18 -12.29
CA VAL A 29 4.34 2.76 -13.63
C VAL A 29 4.89 4.18 -13.52
N GLY A 30 6.09 4.41 -14.04
CA GLY A 30 6.71 5.71 -14.08
C GLY A 30 6.03 6.65 -15.06
N ILE A 31 6.11 7.96 -14.80
CA ILE A 31 5.67 9.01 -15.73
C ILE A 31 6.39 8.92 -17.09
N ASP A 32 7.54 8.25 -17.16
CA ASP A 32 8.29 7.99 -18.38
C ASP A 32 7.82 6.72 -19.15
N GLY A 33 6.65 6.18 -18.79
CA GLY A 33 6.05 5.02 -19.45
C GLY A 33 6.73 3.69 -19.15
N SER A 34 7.54 3.62 -18.10
CA SER A 34 8.16 2.36 -17.68
C SER A 34 7.52 1.74 -16.45
N ILE A 35 7.31 0.43 -16.50
CA ILE A 35 7.04 -0.39 -15.33
C ILE A 35 8.37 -0.85 -14.76
N ASP A 36 8.70 -0.31 -13.59
CA ASP A 36 10.00 -0.51 -12.93
C ASP A 36 9.92 -1.48 -11.75
N PHE A 37 8.71 -1.81 -11.30
CA PHE A 37 8.52 -2.69 -10.17
C PHE A 37 7.24 -3.50 -10.34
N MET A 38 7.35 -4.82 -10.22
CA MET A 38 6.22 -5.75 -10.26
C MET A 38 6.61 -7.10 -9.66
N CYS A 39 5.88 -7.52 -8.63
CA CYS A 39 5.87 -8.89 -8.14
C CYS A 39 4.92 -9.75 -8.94
N TRP A 40 5.26 -11.02 -9.16
CA TRP A 40 4.42 -11.88 -9.99
C TRP A 40 4.40 -13.33 -9.51
N PRO A 41 3.21 -13.97 -9.38
CA PRO A 41 1.90 -13.45 -9.77
C PRO A 41 1.12 -12.73 -8.66
N ASP A 42 1.59 -12.75 -7.41
CA ASP A 42 0.90 -12.18 -6.26
C ASP A 42 1.83 -11.18 -5.52
N PHE A 43 1.30 -10.37 -4.59
CA PHE A 43 2.05 -9.31 -3.88
C PHE A 43 3.37 -9.80 -3.25
N ASP A 44 3.35 -10.89 -2.50
CA ASP A 44 4.51 -11.43 -1.78
C ASP A 44 5.38 -12.37 -2.63
N SER A 45 5.06 -12.52 -3.92
CA SER A 45 5.86 -13.33 -4.86
C SER A 45 7.19 -12.65 -5.21
N PRO A 46 8.19 -13.40 -5.71
CA PRO A 46 9.40 -12.80 -6.22
C PRO A 46 9.14 -11.77 -7.32
N SER A 47 9.94 -10.70 -7.35
CA SER A 47 9.82 -9.67 -8.38
C SER A 47 10.25 -10.20 -9.73
N ILE A 48 9.57 -9.74 -10.78
CA ILE A 48 10.02 -9.89 -12.18
C ILE A 48 10.50 -8.56 -12.78
N PHE A 49 10.17 -7.45 -12.12
CA PHE A 49 10.75 -6.12 -12.34
C PHE A 49 11.03 -5.50 -10.97
N CYS A 50 12.21 -4.91 -10.80
CA CYS A 50 12.68 -4.23 -9.59
C CYS A 50 13.71 -3.14 -9.92
N ARG A 51 13.60 -2.50 -11.09
CA ARG A 51 14.43 -1.35 -11.49
C ARG A 51 14.35 -0.16 -10.54
N MET A 52 13.29 -0.06 -9.74
CA MET A 52 13.22 0.89 -8.62
C MET A 52 14.35 0.66 -7.58
N LEU A 53 14.81 -0.57 -7.41
CA LEU A 53 15.86 -0.95 -6.45
C LEU A 53 17.23 -1.09 -7.10
N ASP A 54 17.31 -1.46 -8.38
CA ASP A 54 18.58 -1.53 -9.10
C ASP A 54 18.36 -1.18 -10.57
N LYS A 55 18.86 -0.02 -11.00
CA LYS A 55 18.63 0.48 -12.35
C LYS A 55 19.20 -0.41 -13.46
N ASP A 56 20.23 -1.21 -13.15
CA ASP A 56 20.99 -1.99 -14.12
C ASP A 56 20.58 -3.47 -14.10
N LYS A 57 20.26 -4.02 -12.93
CA LYS A 57 19.90 -5.43 -12.72
C LYS A 57 18.41 -5.67 -12.58
N GLY A 58 17.66 -4.66 -12.17
CA GLY A 58 16.29 -4.83 -11.69
C GLY A 58 15.27 -5.17 -12.76
N GLY A 59 15.57 -4.89 -14.03
CA GLY A 59 14.67 -5.17 -15.15
C GLY A 59 13.39 -4.32 -15.17
N HIS A 60 12.81 -4.16 -16.36
CA HIS A 60 11.68 -3.26 -16.61
C HIS A 60 10.88 -3.65 -17.85
N PHE A 61 9.73 -3.01 -18.01
CA PHE A 61 9.00 -2.93 -19.27
C PHE A 61 8.75 -1.46 -19.59
N SER A 62 9.34 -0.91 -20.65
CA SER A 62 9.19 0.50 -21.07
C SER A 62 8.51 0.62 -22.42
N ILE A 63 7.62 1.61 -22.55
CA ILE A 63 7.05 2.09 -23.83
C ILE A 63 7.13 3.62 -23.78
N ALA A 64 8.06 4.19 -24.54
CA ALA A 64 8.36 5.61 -24.47
C ALA A 64 8.88 6.16 -25.80
N PRO A 65 8.76 7.48 -26.04
CA PRO A 65 9.45 8.16 -27.13
C PRO A 65 10.96 7.88 -27.09
N PRO A 66 11.64 7.77 -28.25
CA PRO A 66 13.09 7.73 -28.32
C PRO A 66 13.74 8.88 -27.55
N GLN A 67 14.89 8.62 -26.93
CA GLN A 67 15.55 9.58 -26.03
C GLN A 67 15.88 10.94 -26.65
N HIS A 68 16.00 11.01 -27.98
CA HIS A 68 16.29 12.25 -28.70
C HIS A 68 15.05 13.11 -28.97
N ILE A 69 13.84 12.58 -28.76
CA ILE A 69 12.57 13.30 -28.90
C ILE A 69 12.19 13.88 -27.54
N SER A 70 12.17 15.21 -27.45
CA SER A 70 11.73 15.91 -26.25
C SER A 70 10.22 16.18 -26.32
N CYS A 71 9.44 15.51 -25.49
CA CYS A 71 7.98 15.69 -25.44
C CYS A 71 7.52 16.15 -24.05
N THR A 72 6.36 16.80 -24.01
CA THR A 72 5.68 17.04 -22.74
C THR A 72 4.95 15.77 -22.33
N THR A 73 5.19 15.31 -21.10
CA THR A 73 4.51 14.13 -20.55
C THR A 73 3.46 14.52 -19.52
N LYS A 74 2.29 13.88 -19.57
CA LYS A 74 1.21 14.02 -18.59
C LYS A 74 0.75 12.63 -18.18
N GLN A 75 0.46 12.42 -16.90
CA GLN A 75 -0.02 11.13 -16.42
C GLN A 75 -1.21 11.34 -15.49
N GLN A 76 -2.25 10.52 -15.66
CA GLN A 76 -3.48 10.59 -14.90
C GLN A 76 -4.17 9.23 -14.85
N TYR A 77 -4.99 8.99 -13.84
CA TYR A 77 -5.93 7.87 -13.87
C TYR A 77 -7.14 8.22 -14.72
N LEU A 78 -7.66 7.26 -15.48
CA LEU A 78 -8.99 7.40 -16.07
C LEU A 78 -10.04 7.56 -14.97
N PRO A 79 -11.10 8.36 -15.19
CA PRO A 79 -12.05 8.73 -14.15
C PRO A 79 -12.57 7.55 -13.33
N SER A 80 -12.51 7.68 -12.00
CA SER A 80 -13.03 6.68 -11.04
C SER A 80 -12.47 5.26 -11.23
N SER A 81 -11.21 5.14 -11.65
CA SER A 81 -10.59 3.84 -11.94
C SER A 81 -9.15 3.72 -11.41
N ASN A 82 -8.60 2.51 -11.53
CA ASN A 82 -7.17 2.21 -11.43
C ASN A 82 -6.58 1.86 -12.80
N ILE A 83 -7.08 2.49 -13.87
CA ILE A 83 -6.51 2.45 -15.23
C ILE A 83 -5.69 3.72 -15.41
N LEU A 84 -4.41 3.57 -15.72
CA LEU A 84 -3.48 4.68 -15.80
C LEU A 84 -3.24 5.08 -17.26
N GLN A 85 -3.26 6.37 -17.52
CA GLN A 85 -2.96 6.97 -18.82
C GLN A 85 -1.69 7.81 -18.70
N THR A 86 -0.71 7.54 -19.55
CA THR A 86 0.49 8.37 -19.76
C THR A 86 0.42 8.94 -21.18
N ARG A 87 0.40 10.26 -21.32
CA ARG A 87 0.29 10.99 -22.58
C ARG A 87 1.61 11.66 -22.93
N TYR A 88 2.09 11.44 -24.15
CA TYR A 88 3.24 12.13 -24.74
C TYR A 88 2.75 13.15 -25.77
N ILE A 89 3.20 14.40 -25.64
CA ILE A 89 2.78 15.53 -26.48
C ILE A 89 4.01 16.14 -27.16
N HIS A 90 4.07 16.05 -28.48
CA HIS A 90 5.08 16.67 -29.34
C HIS A 90 4.40 17.49 -30.44
N GLU A 91 5.15 18.30 -31.18
CA GLU A 91 4.62 19.08 -32.32
C GLU A 91 4.11 18.15 -33.44
N ASP A 92 4.84 17.07 -33.72
CA ASP A 92 4.53 16.12 -34.78
C ASP A 92 3.36 15.17 -34.44
N GLY A 93 3.12 14.90 -33.16
CA GLY A 93 2.04 14.00 -32.77
C GLY A 93 1.77 13.92 -31.26
N VAL A 94 0.71 13.18 -30.92
CA VAL A 94 0.28 12.91 -29.55
C VAL A 94 -0.03 11.44 -29.40
N VAL A 95 0.53 10.82 -28.36
CA VAL A 95 0.32 9.40 -28.05
C VAL A 95 -0.21 9.22 -26.64
N ASP A 96 -1.17 8.32 -26.49
CA ASP A 96 -1.67 7.83 -25.21
C ASP A 96 -1.21 6.40 -24.95
N LEU A 97 -0.59 6.17 -23.79
CA LEU A 97 -0.26 4.86 -23.24
C LEU A 97 -1.21 4.55 -22.07
N ILE A 98 -2.02 3.51 -22.22
CA ILE A 98 -2.97 3.01 -21.22
C ILE A 98 -2.43 1.73 -20.59
N ASP A 99 -2.22 1.76 -19.27
CA ASP A 99 -1.74 0.63 -18.47
C ASP A 99 -2.82 0.18 -17.47
N PHE A 100 -3.14 -1.12 -17.45
CA PHE A 100 -4.06 -1.69 -16.46
C PHE A 100 -3.90 -3.21 -16.30
N PHE A 101 -4.49 -3.71 -15.21
CA PHE A 101 -4.77 -5.13 -15.03
C PHE A 101 -6.28 -5.37 -15.18
N PRO A 102 -6.73 -6.36 -15.97
CA PRO A 102 -8.16 -6.61 -16.17
C PRO A 102 -8.91 -6.98 -14.89
N ARG A 103 -10.14 -6.48 -14.76
CA ARG A 103 -11.13 -6.85 -13.74
C ARG A 103 -12.46 -7.19 -14.42
N PRO A 104 -13.19 -8.22 -13.95
CA PRO A 104 -14.52 -8.52 -14.47
C PRO A 104 -15.52 -7.42 -14.08
N LYS A 105 -16.53 -7.20 -14.92
CA LYS A 105 -17.53 -6.14 -14.73
C LYS A 105 -18.26 -6.18 -13.39
N SER A 106 -18.55 -7.37 -12.87
CA SER A 106 -19.20 -7.59 -11.58
C SER A 106 -18.40 -8.51 -10.68
N GLN A 107 -18.45 -8.23 -9.37
CA GLN A 107 -17.87 -9.07 -8.33
C GLN A 107 -18.85 -10.19 -7.99
N HIS A 108 -18.96 -11.22 -8.84
CA HIS A 108 -19.63 -12.44 -8.41
C HIS A 108 -18.68 -13.22 -7.50
N VAL A 109 -18.70 -12.90 -6.21
CA VAL A 109 -18.15 -13.77 -5.18
C VAL A 109 -18.99 -15.04 -5.22
N ILE A 110 -18.45 -16.13 -5.76
CA ILE A 110 -19.03 -17.44 -5.48
C ILE A 110 -18.81 -17.66 -3.99
N ASP A 111 -19.93 -17.66 -3.28
CA ASP A 111 -20.04 -18.00 -1.87
C ASP A 111 -19.41 -19.38 -1.64
N ARG A 112 -18.13 -19.39 -1.21
CA ARG A 112 -17.44 -20.60 -0.74
C ARG A 112 -17.99 -20.96 0.64
N ARG A 113 -19.26 -21.36 0.70
CA ARG A 113 -19.77 -22.02 1.92
C ARG A 113 -19.10 -23.38 2.06
N ASP A 114 -18.43 -23.54 3.19
CA ASP A 114 -18.06 -24.78 3.86
C ASP A 114 -18.04 -26.06 3.01
N LYS A 115 -16.85 -26.43 2.52
CA LYS A 115 -16.42 -27.83 2.56
C LYS A 115 -14.96 -27.90 3.00
N GLN A 116 -14.77 -28.28 4.25
CA GLN A 116 -13.52 -28.81 4.78
C GLN A 116 -13.03 -29.97 3.90
N LEU A 117 -12.15 -29.72 2.92
CA LEU A 117 -11.29 -30.75 2.35
C LEU A 117 -9.96 -30.11 1.93
N SER A 118 -8.89 -30.56 2.57
CA SER A 118 -7.52 -30.49 2.05
C SER A 118 -7.45 -31.29 0.75
N PHE A 119 -6.95 -30.64 -0.32
CA PHE A 119 -6.72 -31.15 -1.69
C PHE A 119 -7.95 -31.28 -2.64
N ARG A 120 -7.88 -30.50 -3.75
CA ARG A 120 -8.69 -30.51 -5.00
C ARG A 120 -10.17 -30.12 -4.82
N GLU A 121 -10.84 -29.34 -5.66
CA GLU A 121 -10.72 -29.04 -7.09
C GLU A 121 -11.54 -27.77 -7.39
N ALA A 122 -11.03 -26.91 -8.29
CA ALA A 122 -11.75 -25.74 -8.79
C ALA A 122 -12.82 -26.18 -9.80
N VAL A 123 -14.11 -25.94 -9.52
CA VAL A 123 -15.16 -26.08 -10.54
C VAL A 123 -16.14 -24.92 -10.45
N MET A 124 -16.27 -24.26 -11.62
CA MET A 124 -17.09 -23.10 -12.00
C MET A 124 -16.58 -21.75 -11.49
N VAL A 125 -15.64 -21.17 -12.23
CA VAL A 125 -15.16 -19.78 -12.07
C VAL A 125 -15.96 -18.89 -13.04
N PRO A 126 -16.64 -17.82 -12.59
CA PRO A 126 -17.13 -16.78 -13.49
C PRO A 126 -15.89 -16.10 -14.04
N ASP A 127 -15.64 -16.23 -15.35
CA ASP A 127 -14.52 -15.62 -16.12
C ASP A 127 -13.27 -15.33 -15.28
N GLU A 128 -12.41 -16.35 -15.13
CA GLU A 128 -11.18 -16.34 -14.33
C GLU A 128 -10.45 -14.99 -14.43
N LEU A 129 -10.29 -14.30 -13.29
CA LEU A 129 -9.56 -13.05 -13.17
C LEU A 129 -8.27 -13.14 -13.99
N LYS A 130 -8.18 -12.33 -15.05
CA LYS A 130 -7.06 -12.43 -15.98
C LYS A 130 -5.79 -11.98 -15.27
N LYS A 131 -4.81 -12.87 -15.17
CA LYS A 131 -3.43 -12.53 -14.75
C LYS A 131 -2.68 -11.94 -15.93
N TRP A 132 -3.12 -10.75 -16.35
CA TRP A 132 -2.60 -10.01 -17.50
C TRP A 132 -2.15 -8.62 -17.05
N LEU A 133 -0.98 -8.20 -17.50
CA LEU A 133 -0.60 -6.80 -17.56
C LEU A 133 -0.86 -6.32 -18.98
N VAL A 134 -1.80 -5.39 -19.15
CA VAL A 134 -2.18 -4.82 -20.46
C VAL A 134 -1.59 -3.43 -20.59
N ARG A 135 -0.91 -3.17 -21.72
CA ARG A 135 -0.34 -1.89 -22.08
C ARG A 135 -0.73 -1.56 -23.52
N ARG A 136 -1.59 -0.57 -23.72
CA ARG A 136 -2.05 -0.16 -25.06
C ARG A 136 -1.52 1.22 -25.38
N VAL A 137 -0.90 1.37 -26.53
CA VAL A 137 -0.42 2.66 -27.03
C VAL A 137 -1.17 3.04 -28.30
N GLU A 138 -1.69 4.26 -28.35
CA GLU A 138 -2.51 4.78 -29.45
C GLU A 138 -2.02 6.17 -29.86
N CYS A 139 -1.87 6.41 -31.16
CA CYS A 139 -1.58 7.73 -31.68
C CYS A 139 -2.88 8.50 -31.89
N ILE A 140 -3.07 9.54 -31.09
CA ILE A 140 -4.29 10.36 -31.06
C ILE A 140 -4.25 11.45 -32.13
N ARG A 141 -3.06 11.89 -32.53
CA ARG A 141 -2.86 12.95 -33.52
C ARG A 141 -1.51 12.79 -34.20
N GLY A 142 -1.46 12.99 -35.51
CA GLY A 142 -0.22 13.10 -36.27
C GLY A 142 0.54 11.77 -36.34
N SER A 143 1.86 11.79 -36.17
CA SER A 143 2.67 10.57 -36.13
C SER A 143 3.70 10.60 -35.01
N PHE A 144 4.10 9.41 -34.55
CA PHE A 144 4.96 9.29 -33.39
C PHE A 144 5.78 8.00 -33.41
N ASP A 145 7.06 8.12 -33.09
CA ASP A 145 7.97 6.99 -32.90
C ASP A 145 8.09 6.62 -31.42
N LEU A 146 8.11 5.32 -31.13
CA LEU A 146 8.21 4.79 -29.77
C LEU A 146 9.19 3.63 -29.72
N ASP A 147 9.99 3.61 -28.65
CA ASP A 147 10.84 2.49 -28.27
C ASP A 147 10.11 1.63 -27.23
N VAL A 148 10.08 0.32 -27.49
CA VAL A 148 9.51 -0.70 -26.61
C VAL A 148 10.64 -1.58 -26.11
N GLU A 149 10.78 -1.70 -24.78
CA GLU A 149 11.81 -2.51 -24.14
C GLU A 149 11.19 -3.43 -23.08
N ILE A 150 11.53 -4.72 -23.11
CA ILE A 150 11.09 -5.68 -22.10
C ILE A 150 12.31 -6.49 -21.64
N PHE A 151 12.71 -6.24 -20.40
CA PHE A 151 13.87 -6.84 -19.76
C PHE A 151 13.45 -7.41 -18.40
N PRO A 152 12.89 -8.62 -18.33
CA PRO A 152 12.52 -9.23 -17.05
C PRO A 152 13.75 -9.58 -16.23
N SER A 153 13.61 -9.50 -14.91
CA SER A 153 14.63 -9.89 -13.93
C SER A 153 13.98 -10.77 -12.86
N PHE A 154 14.01 -12.08 -13.09
CA PHE A 154 13.28 -13.06 -12.27
C PHE A 154 13.96 -13.30 -10.93
N ASP A 155 13.15 -13.65 -9.93
CA ASP A 155 13.60 -13.96 -8.57
C ASP A 155 14.47 -12.85 -7.97
N TYR A 156 13.98 -11.61 -8.02
CA TYR A 156 14.72 -10.43 -7.55
C TYR A 156 16.05 -10.21 -8.29
N GLY A 157 16.13 -10.64 -9.54
CA GLY A 157 17.34 -10.62 -10.35
C GLY A 157 18.40 -11.67 -9.99
N ARG A 158 18.00 -12.73 -9.28
CA ARG A 158 18.89 -13.88 -8.97
C ARG A 158 18.78 -15.01 -9.99
N ALA A 159 17.67 -15.09 -10.73
CA ALA A 159 17.43 -16.16 -11.67
C ALA A 159 17.66 -15.70 -13.12
N GLY A 160 18.47 -16.47 -13.85
CA GLY A 160 18.57 -16.34 -15.30
C GLY A 160 17.32 -16.84 -16.02
N HIS A 161 17.19 -16.48 -17.30
CA HIS A 161 16.10 -16.93 -18.16
C HIS A 161 16.53 -16.99 -19.62
N THR A 162 15.72 -17.68 -20.43
CA THR A 162 15.86 -17.71 -21.89
C THR A 162 14.70 -16.97 -22.54
N VAL A 163 14.97 -16.40 -23.72
CA VAL A 163 13.97 -15.71 -24.54
C VAL A 163 13.76 -16.46 -25.84
N LYS A 164 12.51 -16.62 -26.26
CA LYS A 164 12.16 -17.12 -27.59
C LYS A 164 11.21 -16.14 -28.26
N ILE A 165 11.61 -15.61 -29.41
CA ILE A 165 10.72 -14.83 -30.28
C ILE A 165 10.00 -15.85 -31.16
N VAL A 166 8.71 -16.03 -30.91
CA VAL A 166 7.85 -16.99 -31.63
C VAL A 166 7.40 -16.38 -32.96
N MET A 167 7.14 -15.07 -32.95
CA MET A 167 6.74 -14.31 -34.13
C MET A 167 7.66 -13.09 -34.29
N PRO A 168 8.65 -13.13 -35.20
CA PRO A 168 9.63 -12.05 -35.35
C PRO A 168 9.05 -10.77 -35.92
N ASN A 169 8.08 -10.90 -36.82
CA ASN A 169 7.35 -9.80 -37.43
C ASN A 169 5.86 -10.08 -37.19
N HIS A 170 5.15 -9.12 -36.60
CA HIS A 170 3.72 -9.20 -36.39
C HIS A 170 3.01 -8.35 -37.45
N PRO A 171 2.73 -8.88 -38.66
CA PRO A 171 2.09 -8.09 -39.71
C PRO A 171 0.62 -7.80 -39.41
N PRO A 172 0.02 -6.82 -40.11
CA PRO A 172 -1.42 -6.59 -40.12
C PRO A 172 -2.23 -7.86 -40.34
N GLY A 173 -3.34 -8.02 -39.62
CA GLY A 173 -4.27 -9.15 -39.80
C GLY A 173 -3.80 -10.51 -39.27
N THR A 174 -2.72 -10.56 -38.47
CA THR A 174 -2.24 -11.81 -37.87
C THR A 174 -3.20 -12.36 -36.82
N VAL A 175 -3.56 -13.64 -36.94
CA VAL A 175 -4.53 -14.33 -36.04
C VAL A 175 -3.89 -14.82 -34.73
N GLU A 176 -2.57 -15.00 -34.68
CA GLU A 176 -1.86 -15.45 -33.48
C GLU A 176 -1.21 -14.26 -32.78
N SER A 177 -1.63 -13.96 -31.55
CA SER A 177 -1.12 -12.80 -30.79
C SER A 177 0.22 -13.07 -30.10
N LYS A 178 0.53 -14.34 -29.85
CA LYS A 178 1.71 -14.74 -29.07
C LYS A 178 3.00 -14.44 -29.83
N THR A 179 3.82 -13.56 -29.26
CA THR A 179 4.98 -13.00 -29.95
C THR A 179 6.32 -13.39 -29.30
N VAL A 180 6.42 -13.29 -27.96
CA VAL A 180 7.67 -13.58 -27.22
C VAL A 180 7.38 -14.48 -26.02
N GLU A 181 8.29 -15.40 -25.69
CA GLU A 181 8.28 -16.20 -24.48
C GLU A 181 9.54 -15.91 -23.65
N PHE A 182 9.35 -15.77 -22.33
CA PHE A 182 10.42 -15.69 -21.34
C PHE A 182 10.31 -16.90 -20.42
N THR A 183 11.38 -17.68 -20.29
CA THR A 183 11.39 -18.90 -19.48
C THR A 183 12.53 -18.85 -18.48
N SER A 184 12.17 -18.68 -17.20
CA SER A 184 13.05 -18.92 -16.06
C SER A 184 12.73 -20.28 -15.42
N LYS A 185 13.39 -20.60 -14.30
CA LYS A 185 13.24 -21.86 -13.58
C LYS A 185 11.79 -22.07 -13.11
N ASP A 186 11.23 -21.07 -12.42
CA ASP A 186 9.95 -21.19 -11.73
C ASP A 186 8.82 -20.38 -12.40
N VAL A 187 9.17 -19.47 -13.32
CA VAL A 187 8.23 -18.58 -14.00
C VAL A 187 8.40 -18.67 -15.51
N ARG A 188 7.27 -18.79 -16.22
CA ARG A 188 7.18 -18.69 -17.68
C ARG A 188 6.19 -17.61 -18.06
N LEU A 189 6.64 -16.64 -18.83
CA LEU A 189 5.81 -15.54 -19.33
C LEU A 189 5.72 -15.61 -20.85
N GLN A 190 4.63 -15.09 -21.37
CA GLN A 190 4.51 -14.77 -22.78
C GLN A 190 4.02 -13.34 -22.95
N LEU A 191 4.49 -12.73 -24.03
CA LEU A 191 4.03 -11.45 -24.54
C LEU A 191 3.13 -11.71 -25.73
N ASP A 192 1.91 -11.20 -25.66
CA ASP A 192 1.00 -11.12 -26.78
C ASP A 192 0.98 -9.69 -27.33
N VAL A 193 0.90 -9.54 -28.66
CA VAL A 193 0.81 -8.26 -29.36
C VAL A 193 -0.46 -8.25 -30.20
N THR A 194 -1.16 -7.13 -30.21
CA THR A 194 -2.27 -6.86 -31.14
C THR A 194 -2.08 -5.50 -31.78
N ILE A 195 -2.41 -5.39 -33.07
CA ILE A 195 -2.25 -4.17 -33.85
C ILE A 195 -3.62 -3.75 -34.34
N ASP A 196 -3.93 -2.47 -34.15
CA ASP A 196 -5.08 -1.78 -34.71
C ASP A 196 -4.61 -0.85 -35.83
N HIS A 197 -5.19 -0.99 -37.01
CA HIS A 197 -4.78 -0.28 -38.23
C HIS A 197 -5.43 1.11 -38.35
N GLY A 198 -6.32 1.47 -37.42
CA GLY A 198 -7.08 2.72 -37.48
C GLY A 198 -8.21 2.65 -38.52
N GLU A 199 -8.60 3.79 -39.06
CA GLU A 199 -9.67 3.91 -40.05
C GLU A 199 -9.30 3.27 -41.41
N GLU A 200 -10.30 2.87 -42.20
CA GLU A 200 -10.12 2.12 -43.47
C GLU A 200 -9.26 2.83 -44.54
N ASP A 201 -9.04 4.15 -44.40
CA ASP A 201 -8.30 4.98 -45.35
C ASP A 201 -6.79 5.14 -45.04
N THR A 202 -6.25 4.46 -44.02
CA THR A 202 -4.81 4.51 -43.71
C THR A 202 -3.97 3.65 -44.67
N GLU A 203 -3.07 4.28 -45.44
CA GLU A 203 -2.20 3.57 -46.39
C GLU A 203 -1.14 2.69 -45.70
N SER A 204 -0.89 2.89 -44.40
CA SER A 204 0.17 2.23 -43.65
C SER A 204 -0.37 1.45 -42.45
N CYS A 205 0.37 0.42 -42.03
CA CYS A 205 0.08 -0.36 -40.85
C CYS A 205 1.29 -0.36 -39.91
N PRO A 206 1.11 -0.25 -38.58
CA PRO A 206 2.20 -0.44 -37.63
C PRO A 206 2.83 -1.82 -37.80
N ALA A 207 4.16 -1.90 -37.70
CA ALA A 207 4.86 -3.17 -37.62
C ALA A 207 5.61 -3.23 -36.28
N VAL A 208 5.53 -4.38 -35.62
CA VAL A 208 6.28 -4.64 -34.39
C VAL A 208 7.28 -5.75 -34.66
N ILE A 209 8.56 -5.39 -34.66
CA ILE A 209 9.66 -6.33 -34.90
C ILE A 209 10.55 -6.35 -33.66
N PHE A 210 10.52 -7.47 -32.94
CA PHE A 210 11.37 -7.65 -31.77
C PHE A 210 12.75 -8.15 -32.16
N THR A 211 13.76 -7.56 -31.52
CA THR A 211 15.13 -8.07 -31.53
C THR A 211 15.55 -8.39 -30.10
N LYS A 212 16.36 -9.44 -29.94
CA LYS A 212 16.93 -9.78 -28.64
C LYS A 212 18.08 -8.84 -28.32
N GLU A 213 18.20 -8.48 -27.06
CA GLU A 213 19.34 -7.74 -26.54
C GLU A 213 19.82 -8.35 -25.24
N LYS A 214 21.13 -8.51 -25.12
CA LYS A 214 21.78 -8.80 -23.85
C LYS A 214 22.34 -7.49 -23.29
N ARG A 215 21.99 -7.19 -22.04
CA ARG A 215 22.55 -6.06 -21.28
C ARG A 215 23.55 -6.57 -20.25
N ASP A 216 24.55 -5.75 -19.99
CA ASP A 216 25.50 -6.03 -18.92
C ASP A 216 24.74 -6.09 -17.58
N HIS A 217 25.22 -6.93 -16.66
CA HIS A 217 24.66 -7.18 -15.32
C HIS A 217 23.29 -7.89 -15.27
N MET A 218 22.58 -8.06 -16.38
CA MET A 218 21.35 -8.86 -16.43
C MET A 218 21.64 -10.36 -16.66
N LEU A 219 20.87 -11.23 -15.99
CA LEU A 219 21.05 -12.69 -16.06
C LEU A 219 20.32 -13.37 -17.22
N GLY A 220 19.65 -12.60 -18.08
CA GLY A 220 19.00 -13.09 -19.29
C GLY A 220 18.84 -11.98 -20.32
N GLU A 221 18.52 -12.37 -21.55
CA GLU A 221 18.25 -11.43 -22.64
C GLU A 221 16.90 -10.73 -22.40
N GLY A 222 16.77 -9.49 -22.88
CA GLY A 222 15.48 -8.86 -23.10
C GLY A 222 15.13 -8.80 -24.58
N VAL A 223 14.03 -8.11 -24.88
CA VAL A 223 13.65 -7.77 -26.25
C VAL A 223 13.41 -6.27 -26.38
N LYS A 224 13.69 -5.76 -27.58
CA LYS A 224 13.44 -4.38 -27.96
C LYS A 224 12.78 -4.30 -29.33
N ALA A 225 11.88 -3.36 -29.49
CA ALA A 225 11.23 -3.05 -30.75
C ALA A 225 11.12 -1.53 -30.90
N HIS A 226 11.09 -1.07 -32.15
CA HIS A 226 10.79 0.30 -32.49
C HIS A 226 9.50 0.30 -33.30
N ILE A 227 8.55 1.15 -32.93
CA ILE A 227 7.24 1.23 -33.57
C ILE A 227 6.98 2.67 -34.03
N HIS A 228 6.45 2.79 -35.24
CA HIS A 228 5.94 4.03 -35.80
C HIS A 228 4.42 3.95 -35.83
N LEU A 229 3.74 4.96 -35.28
CA LEU A 229 2.29 5.06 -35.27
C LEU A 229 1.84 6.34 -35.98
N GLN A 230 0.78 6.21 -36.76
CA GLN A 230 0.01 7.33 -37.33
C GLN A 230 -1.33 7.46 -36.61
N GLU A 231 -1.96 8.62 -36.73
CA GLU A 231 -3.25 8.94 -36.14
C GLU A 231 -4.28 7.81 -36.31
N GLY A 232 -4.92 7.44 -35.20
CA GLY A 232 -5.90 6.35 -35.13
C GLY A 232 -5.30 4.95 -34.98
N GLN A 233 -3.99 4.77 -35.22
CA GLN A 233 -3.34 3.47 -35.06
C GLN A 233 -3.01 3.18 -33.60
N ALA A 234 -3.12 1.90 -33.21
CA ALA A 234 -2.78 1.45 -31.87
C ALA A 234 -2.04 0.11 -31.88
N VAL A 235 -1.20 -0.10 -30.85
CA VAL A 235 -0.55 -1.37 -30.57
C VAL A 235 -0.78 -1.71 -29.10
N SER A 236 -1.21 -2.93 -28.82
CA SER A 236 -1.37 -3.42 -27.45
C SER A 236 -0.41 -4.56 -27.15
N PHE A 237 0.12 -4.55 -25.95
CA PHE A 237 1.02 -5.54 -25.40
C PHE A 237 0.37 -6.16 -24.16
N VAL A 238 0.34 -7.50 -24.09
CA VAL A 238 -0.16 -8.22 -22.92
C VAL A 238 0.91 -9.16 -22.41
N LEU A 239 1.41 -8.89 -21.20
CA LEU A 239 2.31 -9.78 -20.49
C LEU A 239 1.49 -10.68 -19.55
N ARG A 240 1.60 -12.00 -19.71
CA ARG A 240 0.86 -12.98 -18.91
C ARG A 240 1.66 -14.27 -18.73
N ASN A 241 1.19 -15.15 -17.85
CA ASN A 241 1.75 -16.50 -17.73
C ASN A 241 1.69 -17.24 -19.07
N ASN A 242 2.74 -17.99 -19.40
CA ASN A 242 2.75 -18.91 -20.54
C ASN A 242 2.23 -20.27 -20.08
N LEU A 243 0.96 -20.56 -20.35
CA LEU A 243 0.31 -21.81 -20.00
C LEU A 243 0.10 -22.67 -21.25
N PRO A 244 0.19 -24.01 -21.16
CA PRO A 244 -0.07 -24.89 -22.31
C PRO A 244 -1.46 -24.69 -22.91
N ASN A 245 -2.46 -24.43 -22.07
CA ASN A 245 -3.85 -24.27 -22.46
C ASN A 245 -4.41 -22.99 -21.83
N HIS A 246 -4.51 -21.93 -22.64
CA HIS A 246 -5.24 -20.72 -22.24
C HIS A 246 -6.71 -20.82 -22.63
N ILE A 247 -7.59 -20.34 -21.74
CA ILE A 247 -9.00 -20.09 -22.07
C ILE A 247 -9.08 -19.11 -23.25
N THR A 248 -8.33 -18.01 -23.17
CA THR A 248 -8.15 -17.07 -24.28
C THR A 248 -6.82 -17.34 -24.96
N LYS A 249 -6.86 -18.13 -26.05
CA LYS A 249 -5.66 -18.51 -26.81
C LYS A 249 -5.10 -17.30 -27.57
N THR A 250 -5.93 -16.68 -28.41
CA THR A 250 -5.62 -15.47 -29.16
C THR A 250 -6.23 -14.26 -28.46
N ILE A 251 -5.44 -13.21 -28.29
CA ILE A 251 -5.90 -11.90 -27.82
C ILE A 251 -6.15 -11.03 -29.06
N THR A 252 -7.30 -10.35 -29.09
CA THR A 252 -7.68 -9.42 -30.16
C THR A 252 -7.95 -8.03 -29.57
N THR A 253 -7.93 -6.99 -30.40
CA THR A 253 -8.28 -5.62 -29.99
C THR A 253 -9.65 -5.58 -29.31
N GLN A 254 -10.66 -6.24 -29.90
CA GLN A 254 -12.01 -6.32 -29.33
C GLN A 254 -12.04 -6.95 -27.92
N ILE A 255 -11.21 -7.97 -27.66
CA ILE A 255 -11.10 -8.56 -26.32
C ILE A 255 -10.52 -7.53 -25.35
N LEU A 256 -9.49 -6.80 -25.76
CA LEU A 256 -8.85 -5.79 -24.92
C LEU A 256 -9.76 -4.59 -24.64
N ASP A 257 -10.54 -4.15 -25.62
CA ASP A 257 -11.58 -3.12 -25.44
C ASP A 257 -12.60 -3.56 -24.38
N GLN A 258 -13.06 -4.81 -24.46
CA GLN A 258 -13.97 -5.38 -23.49
C GLN A 258 -13.33 -5.44 -22.09
N GLN A 259 -12.07 -5.90 -21.99
CA GLN A 259 -11.36 -5.95 -20.71
C GLN A 259 -11.16 -4.55 -20.10
N GLN A 260 -10.84 -3.53 -20.91
CA GLN A 260 -10.71 -2.15 -20.44
C GLN A 260 -12.05 -1.61 -19.93
N HIS A 261 -13.14 -1.82 -20.71
CA HIS A 261 -14.49 -1.41 -20.34
C HIS A 261 -14.97 -2.07 -19.04
N ASP A 262 -14.77 -3.39 -18.91
CA ASP A 262 -15.16 -4.15 -17.73
C ASP A 262 -14.36 -3.72 -16.50
N THR A 263 -13.06 -3.45 -16.69
CA THR A 263 -12.19 -2.94 -15.62
C THR A 263 -12.63 -1.55 -15.15
N GLN A 264 -12.94 -0.65 -16.07
CA GLN A 264 -13.44 0.68 -15.73
C GLN A 264 -14.78 0.58 -15.00
N SER A 265 -15.68 -0.27 -15.49
CA SER A 265 -16.98 -0.53 -14.87
C SER A 265 -16.83 -1.10 -13.46
N TYR A 266 -15.91 -2.05 -13.24
CA TYR A 266 -15.63 -2.61 -11.93
C TYR A 266 -15.27 -1.52 -10.92
N TRP A 267 -14.27 -0.70 -11.24
CA TRP A 267 -13.79 0.33 -10.34
C TRP A 267 -14.82 1.43 -10.11
N TYR A 268 -15.49 1.89 -11.17
CA TYR A 268 -16.55 2.89 -11.07
C TYR A 268 -17.69 2.41 -10.17
N ASN A 269 -18.19 1.19 -10.41
CA ASN A 269 -19.26 0.59 -9.62
C ASN A 269 -18.84 0.45 -8.15
N TRP A 270 -17.60 0.04 -7.90
CA TRP A 270 -17.07 -0.06 -6.55
C TRP A 270 -17.03 1.31 -5.85
N ILE A 271 -16.32 2.30 -6.41
CA ILE A 271 -16.13 3.60 -5.76
C ILE A 271 -17.44 4.41 -5.64
N SER A 272 -18.43 4.16 -6.51
CA SER A 272 -19.75 4.78 -6.43
C SER A 272 -20.49 4.48 -5.12
N LYS A 273 -20.14 3.37 -4.44
CA LYS A 273 -20.69 2.99 -3.12
C LYS A 273 -20.20 3.89 -1.97
N ALA A 274 -19.14 4.69 -2.19
CA ALA A 274 -18.54 5.52 -1.15
C ALA A 274 -19.54 6.56 -0.58
N LYS A 275 -19.68 6.55 0.74
CA LYS A 275 -20.59 7.43 1.49
C LYS A 275 -20.04 8.84 1.72
N TYR A 276 -18.74 9.08 1.52
CA TYR A 276 -18.14 10.39 1.71
C TYR A 276 -18.60 11.39 0.63
N LYS A 277 -19.11 12.55 1.06
CA LYS A 277 -19.56 13.67 0.21
C LYS A 277 -18.94 15.01 0.61
N GLY A 278 -17.90 14.99 1.45
CA GLY A 278 -17.23 16.17 1.97
C GLY A 278 -16.33 16.87 0.96
N ARG A 279 -15.67 17.94 1.41
CA ARG A 279 -14.86 18.85 0.57
C ARG A 279 -13.76 18.15 -0.24
N TRP A 280 -13.07 17.19 0.37
CA TRP A 280 -11.89 16.54 -0.23
C TRP A 280 -12.25 15.25 -0.99
N ARG A 281 -13.41 15.24 -1.65
CA ARG A 281 -13.99 14.01 -2.23
C ARG A 281 -13.05 13.29 -3.17
N GLU A 282 -12.39 14.01 -4.08
CA GLU A 282 -11.51 13.40 -5.09
C GLU A 282 -10.31 12.71 -4.44
N ILE A 283 -9.68 13.36 -3.47
CA ILE A 283 -8.52 12.86 -2.73
C ILE A 283 -8.89 11.64 -1.88
N VAL A 284 -10.04 11.71 -1.20
CA VAL A 284 -10.58 10.58 -0.42
C VAL A 284 -10.91 9.41 -1.34
N CYS A 285 -11.59 9.64 -2.47
CA CYS A 285 -11.90 8.60 -3.43
C CYS A 285 -10.64 7.95 -4.02
N ARG A 286 -9.60 8.74 -4.30
CA ARG A 286 -8.33 8.21 -4.80
C ARG A 286 -7.67 7.30 -3.77
N SER A 287 -7.59 7.75 -2.51
CA SER A 287 -7.03 6.97 -1.41
C SER A 287 -7.80 5.68 -1.16
N LEU A 288 -9.13 5.70 -1.26
CA LEU A 288 -9.95 4.50 -1.14
C LEU A 288 -9.66 3.47 -2.22
N LEU A 289 -9.48 3.91 -3.47
CA LEU A 289 -9.12 3.03 -4.57
C LEU A 289 -7.72 2.42 -4.40
N VAL A 290 -6.77 3.15 -3.79
CA VAL A 290 -5.45 2.62 -3.41
C VAL A 290 -5.61 1.55 -2.32
N LEU A 291 -6.33 1.83 -1.23
CA LEU A 291 -6.57 0.86 -0.15
C LEU A 291 -7.25 -0.42 -0.68
N LYS A 292 -8.19 -0.29 -1.61
CA LYS A 292 -8.82 -1.42 -2.28
C LYS A 292 -7.84 -2.24 -3.11
N LEU A 293 -6.92 -1.59 -3.83
CA LEU A 293 -5.86 -2.32 -4.55
C LEU A 293 -4.96 -3.13 -3.62
N LEU A 294 -4.64 -2.62 -2.43
CA LEU A 294 -3.79 -3.29 -1.44
C LEU A 294 -4.51 -4.41 -0.68
N THR A 295 -5.80 -4.63 -0.93
CA THR A 295 -6.55 -5.76 -0.37
C THR A 295 -6.40 -6.97 -1.29
N PHE A 296 -5.78 -8.05 -0.81
CA PHE A 296 -5.65 -9.31 -1.52
C PHE A 296 -6.99 -10.05 -1.57
N GLU A 297 -7.67 -9.97 -2.72
CA GLU A 297 -9.04 -10.45 -2.91
C GLU A 297 -9.28 -11.92 -2.48
N PRO A 298 -8.35 -12.88 -2.73
CA PRO A 298 -8.59 -14.29 -2.41
C PRO A 298 -8.79 -14.61 -0.93
N THR A 299 -8.17 -13.83 -0.03
CA THR A 299 -8.21 -14.09 1.41
C THR A 299 -8.79 -12.93 2.21
N GLY A 300 -8.76 -11.71 1.68
CA GLY A 300 -9.08 -10.49 2.42
C GLY A 300 -7.90 -9.91 3.20
N ALA A 301 -6.70 -10.47 3.09
CA ALA A 301 -5.49 -9.89 3.68
C ALA A 301 -5.21 -8.51 3.07
N ILE A 302 -4.71 -7.56 3.86
CA ILE A 302 -4.39 -6.20 3.40
C ILE A 302 -2.90 -5.99 3.57
N VAL A 303 -2.17 -5.72 2.48
CA VAL A 303 -0.71 -5.48 2.57
C VAL A 303 -0.42 -4.05 3.02
N ALA A 304 0.65 -3.85 3.80
CA ALA A 304 1.04 -2.52 4.27
C ALA A 304 1.49 -1.60 3.12
N ALA A 305 2.21 -2.16 2.14
CA ALA A 305 2.53 -1.54 0.86
C ALA A 305 2.81 -2.64 -0.18
N PRO A 306 2.73 -2.33 -1.49
CA PRO A 306 3.05 -3.31 -2.52
C PRO A 306 4.55 -3.44 -2.81
N THR A 307 5.37 -2.56 -2.22
CA THR A 307 6.80 -2.43 -2.47
C THR A 307 7.62 -2.97 -1.30
N PHE A 308 8.91 -3.20 -1.56
CA PHE A 308 9.89 -3.57 -0.54
C PHE A 308 11.18 -2.77 -0.73
N SER A 309 11.89 -2.54 0.36
CA SER A 309 13.22 -1.92 0.42
C SER A 309 13.34 -0.54 -0.22
N ILE A 310 12.24 0.20 -0.32
CA ILE A 310 12.30 1.62 -0.65
C ILE A 310 12.74 2.37 0.62
N PRO A 311 13.78 3.22 0.55
CA PRO A 311 14.47 3.74 1.73
C PRO A 311 13.72 4.87 2.44
N GLU A 312 13.73 4.85 3.78
CA GLU A 312 13.26 5.95 4.65
C GLU A 312 14.27 7.13 4.74
N ASP A 313 15.53 6.92 4.34
CA ASP A 313 16.55 7.96 4.11
C ASP A 313 17.45 7.51 2.97
N ILE A 314 17.71 8.38 1.99
CA ILE A 314 18.56 8.02 0.84
C ILE A 314 19.99 7.72 1.32
N GLY A 315 20.50 6.54 0.98
CA GLY A 315 21.78 6.01 1.47
C GLY A 315 21.70 5.42 2.88
N GLY A 316 20.51 5.41 3.50
CA GLY A 316 20.25 4.87 4.82
C GLY A 316 19.99 3.36 4.83
N VAL A 317 19.87 2.81 6.04
CA VAL A 317 19.71 1.38 6.31
C VAL A 317 18.28 0.94 6.61
N ARG A 318 17.35 1.90 6.68
CA ARG A 318 15.93 1.70 6.98
C ARG A 318 15.16 1.37 5.70
N ASN A 319 15.32 0.12 5.25
CA ASN A 319 14.76 -0.42 4.00
C ASN A 319 14.09 -1.76 4.31
N TRP A 320 12.76 -1.83 4.23
CA TRP A 320 11.96 -2.96 4.73
C TRP A 320 11.00 -3.52 3.69
N ASP A 321 10.63 -4.80 3.83
CA ASP A 321 9.59 -5.42 3.00
C ASP A 321 8.21 -5.26 3.63
N TYR A 322 7.30 -4.58 2.92
CA TYR A 322 5.96 -4.21 3.41
C TYR A 322 4.82 -5.00 2.74
N ARG A 323 5.15 -6.04 1.97
CA ARG A 323 4.19 -6.83 1.19
C ARG A 323 3.38 -7.83 2.01
N TYR A 324 3.37 -7.66 3.33
CA TYR A 324 2.72 -8.53 4.30
C TYR A 324 1.54 -7.84 4.99
N CYS A 325 0.71 -8.66 5.63
CA CYS A 325 -0.49 -8.24 6.35
C CYS A 325 -0.16 -8.02 7.82
N TRP A 326 0.17 -6.78 8.19
CA TRP A 326 0.28 -6.39 9.60
C TRP A 326 -1.11 -6.32 10.24
N VAL A 327 -1.22 -6.90 11.45
CA VAL A 327 -2.47 -6.85 12.23
C VAL A 327 -2.86 -5.41 12.49
N ARG A 328 -1.89 -4.55 12.83
CA ARG A 328 -2.07 -3.10 13.02
C ARG A 328 -2.69 -2.41 11.82
N ASP A 329 -1.95 -2.37 10.72
CA ASP A 329 -2.25 -1.61 9.51
C ASP A 329 -3.61 -2.03 8.94
N SER A 330 -3.85 -3.34 8.92
CA SER A 330 -5.10 -3.91 8.44
C SER A 330 -6.27 -3.57 9.36
N SER A 331 -6.09 -3.64 10.69
CA SER A 331 -7.15 -3.31 11.66
C SER A 331 -7.62 -1.85 11.52
N PHE A 332 -6.69 -0.91 11.34
CA PHE A 332 -7.04 0.49 11.08
C PHE A 332 -7.73 0.69 9.72
N THR A 333 -7.35 -0.06 8.69
CA THR A 333 -7.97 0.03 7.36
C THR A 333 -9.45 -0.35 7.40
N ILE A 334 -9.83 -1.33 8.23
CA ILE A 334 -11.22 -1.79 8.36
C ILE A 334 -12.15 -0.72 8.91
N TYR A 335 -11.68 0.08 9.86
CA TYR A 335 -12.44 1.22 10.37
C TYR A 335 -12.87 2.13 9.20
N ILE A 336 -11.92 2.50 8.34
CA ILE A 336 -12.17 3.39 7.22
C ILE A 336 -13.13 2.76 6.20
N LEU A 337 -12.90 1.51 5.81
CA LEU A 337 -13.76 0.81 4.85
C LEU A 337 -15.22 0.75 5.36
N LEU A 338 -15.44 0.35 6.61
CA LEU A 338 -16.76 0.32 7.22
C LEU A 338 -17.43 1.70 7.26
N ARG A 339 -16.67 2.74 7.65
CA ARG A 339 -17.18 4.13 7.70
C ARG A 339 -17.53 4.67 6.33
N MET A 340 -16.77 4.30 5.30
CA MET A 340 -17.01 4.73 3.92
C MET A 340 -18.07 3.90 3.20
N GLY A 341 -18.55 2.80 3.79
CA GLY A 341 -19.65 1.97 3.27
C GLY A 341 -19.21 0.69 2.55
N PHE A 342 -17.94 0.30 2.70
CA PHE A 342 -17.34 -0.89 2.09
C PHE A 342 -17.33 -2.05 3.09
N THR A 343 -18.44 -2.80 3.15
CA THR A 343 -18.61 -3.91 4.09
C THR A 343 -18.03 -5.23 3.57
N GLU A 344 -17.94 -5.43 2.26
CA GLU A 344 -17.48 -6.70 1.68
C GLU A 344 -16.01 -6.97 2.00
N GLU A 345 -15.17 -5.94 1.89
CA GLU A 345 -13.74 -5.99 2.23
C GLU A 345 -13.54 -6.15 3.73
N ALA A 346 -14.38 -5.47 4.52
CA ALA A 346 -14.36 -5.60 5.97
C ALA A 346 -14.70 -7.03 6.42
N ASP A 347 -15.74 -7.63 5.82
CA ASP A 347 -16.13 -9.02 6.07
C ASP A 347 -15.00 -10.00 5.70
N ALA A 348 -14.35 -9.80 4.54
CA ALA A 348 -13.28 -10.67 4.05
C ALA A 348 -12.07 -10.66 5.00
N TYR A 349 -11.59 -9.48 5.39
CA TYR A 349 -10.50 -9.40 6.36
C TYR A 349 -10.91 -9.92 7.74
N MET A 350 -12.14 -9.65 8.20
CA MET A 350 -12.60 -10.18 9.49
C MET A 350 -12.65 -11.71 9.50
N HIS A 351 -12.99 -12.34 8.37
CA HIS A 351 -12.84 -13.77 8.21
C HIS A 351 -11.36 -14.19 8.28
N PHE A 352 -10.46 -13.55 7.52
CA PHE A 352 -9.03 -13.80 7.54
C PHE A 352 -8.42 -13.77 8.95
N ILE A 353 -8.62 -12.69 9.69
CA ILE A 353 -8.03 -12.51 11.03
C ILE A 353 -8.71 -13.41 12.08
N SER A 354 -10.00 -13.74 11.92
CA SER A 354 -10.69 -14.69 12.82
C SER A 354 -10.11 -16.11 12.72
N GLU A 355 -9.68 -16.53 11.52
CA GLU A 355 -8.96 -17.79 11.34
C GLU A 355 -7.59 -17.75 12.04
N ARG A 356 -6.83 -16.65 11.90
CA ARG A 356 -5.52 -16.49 12.55
C ARG A 356 -5.63 -16.47 14.09
N LEU A 357 -6.64 -15.78 14.62
CA LEU A 357 -6.92 -15.75 16.05
C LEU A 357 -7.11 -17.15 16.65
N ARG A 358 -7.76 -18.06 15.92
CA ARG A 358 -8.00 -19.44 16.39
C ARG A 358 -6.81 -20.37 16.17
N HIS A 359 -6.08 -20.21 15.06
CA HIS A 359 -5.18 -21.24 14.56
C HIS A 359 -3.70 -20.85 14.50
N SER A 360 -3.35 -19.58 14.67
CA SER A 360 -1.99 -19.08 14.46
C SER A 360 -1.34 -18.48 15.71
N ARG A 361 -1.95 -18.63 16.89
CA ARG A 361 -1.34 -18.21 18.15
C ARG A 361 -0.20 -19.14 18.56
N SER A 362 0.80 -18.59 19.25
CA SER A 362 1.88 -19.37 19.87
C SER A 362 1.32 -20.26 20.99
N PRO A 363 2.08 -21.29 21.44
CA PRO A 363 1.70 -22.12 22.59
C PRO A 363 1.40 -21.31 23.86
N GLU A 364 2.05 -20.17 24.03
CA GLU A 364 1.87 -19.24 25.14
C GLU A 364 0.63 -18.33 24.98
N GLY A 365 -0.01 -18.34 23.80
CA GLY A 365 -1.19 -17.54 23.48
C GLY A 365 -0.93 -16.25 22.70
N ALA A 366 0.33 -15.94 22.39
CA ALA A 366 0.70 -14.74 21.64
C ALA A 366 0.20 -14.79 20.19
N LEU A 367 -0.27 -13.67 19.64
CA LEU A 367 -0.63 -13.58 18.23
C LEU A 367 0.57 -13.02 17.46
N PRO A 368 0.97 -13.64 16.33
CA PRO A 368 1.95 -13.05 15.42
C PRO A 368 1.52 -11.65 14.96
N ILE A 369 2.47 -10.72 14.87
CA ILE A 369 2.18 -9.32 14.56
C ILE A 369 1.80 -9.11 13.08
N MET A 370 2.22 -10.03 12.21
CA MET A 370 1.97 -9.98 10.77
C MET A 370 1.87 -11.37 10.17
N PHE A 371 1.31 -11.44 8.97
CA PHE A 371 1.13 -12.68 8.20
C PHE A 371 1.43 -12.45 6.72
N THR A 372 1.76 -13.52 6.00
CA THR A 372 1.70 -13.51 4.53
C THR A 372 0.28 -13.22 4.06
N ILE A 373 0.09 -12.98 2.76
CA ILE A 373 -1.26 -12.79 2.17
C ILE A 373 -2.15 -14.04 2.30
N ARG A 374 -1.59 -15.18 2.72
CA ARG A 374 -2.30 -16.46 2.92
C ARG A 374 -2.39 -16.87 4.40
N GLY A 375 -1.81 -16.09 5.31
CA GLY A 375 -1.92 -16.34 6.74
C GLY A 375 -0.79 -17.19 7.32
N GLU A 376 0.29 -17.43 6.57
CA GLU A 376 1.50 -18.05 7.12
C GLU A 376 2.28 -17.05 7.99
N THR A 377 3.08 -17.57 8.91
CA THR A 377 3.84 -16.80 9.91
C THR A 377 5.36 -16.87 9.71
N ASP A 378 5.82 -17.73 8.80
CA ASP A 378 7.24 -17.86 8.49
C ASP A 378 7.63 -16.81 7.44
N ILE A 379 8.27 -15.72 7.90
CA ILE A 379 8.61 -14.56 7.09
C ILE A 379 10.09 -14.19 7.36
N PRO A 380 11.05 -15.02 6.92
CA PRO A 380 12.47 -14.80 7.20
C PRO A 380 12.96 -13.54 6.49
N GLU A 381 13.65 -12.66 7.21
CA GLU A 381 14.35 -11.51 6.65
C GLU A 381 15.64 -11.97 5.95
N ILE A 382 15.78 -11.64 4.66
CA ILE A 382 16.93 -12.01 3.83
C ILE A 382 17.45 -10.75 3.14
N GLU A 383 18.75 -10.52 3.25
CA GLU A 383 19.44 -9.44 2.53
C GLU A 383 19.82 -9.89 1.11
N LEU A 384 19.57 -9.03 0.13
CA LEU A 384 19.85 -9.21 -1.29
C LEU A 384 21.09 -8.40 -1.68
N ASP A 385 22.27 -8.89 -1.29
CA ASP A 385 23.57 -8.19 -1.45
C ASP A 385 23.95 -7.86 -2.89
N HIS A 386 23.35 -8.57 -3.86
CA HIS A 386 23.60 -8.36 -5.28
C HIS A 386 22.93 -7.10 -5.84
N LEU A 387 21.92 -6.54 -5.18
CA LEU A 387 21.24 -5.32 -5.61
C LEU A 387 21.90 -4.07 -5.00
N ALA A 388 21.99 -2.99 -5.78
CA ALA A 388 22.52 -1.73 -5.31
C ALA A 388 21.63 -1.07 -4.24
N GLY A 389 20.32 -1.25 -4.36
CA GLY A 389 19.31 -0.51 -3.58
C GLY A 389 18.94 0.82 -4.24
N HIS A 390 17.75 1.34 -3.92
CA HIS A 390 17.27 2.58 -4.52
C HIS A 390 18.25 3.72 -4.21
N ARG A 391 18.86 4.30 -5.24
CA ARG A 391 19.92 5.32 -5.10
C ARG A 391 21.03 4.90 -4.12
N ASP A 392 21.48 3.65 -4.25
CA ASP A 392 22.54 3.01 -3.44
C ASP A 392 22.20 2.84 -1.94
N SER A 393 20.90 2.88 -1.59
CA SER A 393 20.44 2.67 -0.21
C SER A 393 20.45 1.19 0.15
N LYS A 394 21.32 0.80 1.09
CA LYS A 394 21.55 -0.60 1.49
C LYS A 394 21.26 -0.83 2.97
N PRO A 395 20.89 -2.06 3.36
CA PRO A 395 20.74 -3.25 2.52
C PRO A 395 19.37 -3.30 1.82
N VAL A 396 19.24 -4.16 0.82
CA VAL A 396 17.95 -4.53 0.21
C VAL A 396 17.45 -5.77 0.91
N ARG A 397 16.28 -5.72 1.54
CA ARG A 397 15.67 -6.81 2.31
C ARG A 397 14.40 -7.32 1.65
N ILE A 398 14.22 -8.64 1.70
CA ILE A 398 12.93 -9.31 1.50
C ILE A 398 12.57 -10.05 2.77
N GLY A 399 11.27 -10.24 3.04
CA GLY A 399 10.85 -10.66 4.37
C GLY A 399 11.04 -9.55 5.41
N ASN A 400 10.68 -9.83 6.67
CA ASN A 400 10.70 -8.80 7.69
C ASN A 400 11.01 -9.39 9.07
N GLY A 401 12.10 -8.93 9.67
CA GLY A 401 12.58 -9.41 10.97
C GLY A 401 11.62 -9.07 12.11
N ALA A 402 10.73 -8.09 11.92
CA ALA A 402 9.71 -7.76 12.89
C ALA A 402 8.69 -8.89 13.09
N ALA A 403 8.63 -9.90 12.21
CA ALA A 403 7.76 -11.07 12.39
C ALA A 403 7.98 -11.79 13.74
N PHE A 404 9.16 -11.63 14.36
CA PHE A 404 9.51 -12.20 15.66
C PHE A 404 9.48 -11.18 16.82
N HIS A 405 9.08 -9.93 16.56
CA HIS A 405 8.97 -8.89 17.58
C HIS A 405 7.78 -9.12 18.51
N GLN A 406 7.91 -8.64 19.74
CA GLN A 406 6.81 -8.58 20.69
C GLN A 406 6.24 -7.16 20.68
N GLN A 407 5.09 -7.00 20.02
CA GLN A 407 4.32 -5.75 19.97
C GLN A 407 2.99 -6.00 20.66
N PHE A 408 2.71 -5.28 21.74
CA PHE A 408 1.51 -5.49 22.53
C PHE A 408 0.37 -4.56 22.12
N ASP A 409 0.67 -3.51 21.36
CA ASP A 409 -0.32 -2.60 20.78
C ASP A 409 -1.29 -3.29 19.83
N ILE A 410 -0.86 -4.34 19.12
CA ILE A 410 -1.68 -5.07 18.13
C ILE A 410 -3.01 -5.56 18.72
N TYR A 411 -3.04 -5.87 20.01
CA TYR A 411 -4.24 -6.37 20.67
C TYR A 411 -5.31 -5.28 20.79
N GLY A 412 -4.90 -4.04 21.04
CA GLY A 412 -5.80 -2.90 21.06
C GLY A 412 -6.38 -2.59 19.70
N GLU A 413 -5.52 -2.59 18.68
CA GLU A 413 -5.88 -2.27 17.30
C GLU A 413 -6.87 -3.30 16.76
N LEU A 414 -6.56 -4.59 16.98
CA LEU A 414 -7.42 -5.69 16.62
C LEU A 414 -8.77 -5.62 17.34
N MET A 415 -8.77 -5.37 18.65
CA MET A 415 -10.00 -5.27 19.43
C MET A 415 -10.86 -4.06 19.05
N ASP A 416 -10.25 -2.94 18.65
CA ASP A 416 -10.97 -1.79 18.11
C ASP A 416 -11.63 -2.15 16.76
N ALA A 417 -10.91 -2.83 15.87
CA ALA A 417 -11.45 -3.31 14.61
C ALA A 417 -12.61 -4.31 14.80
N ILE A 418 -12.49 -5.29 15.71
CA ILE A 418 -13.56 -6.24 16.05
C ILE A 418 -14.78 -5.51 16.64
N TYR A 419 -14.55 -4.55 17.54
CA TYR A 419 -15.62 -3.76 18.13
C TYR A 419 -16.39 -2.94 17.08
N LEU A 420 -15.67 -2.30 16.17
CA LEU A 420 -16.24 -1.51 15.09
C LEU A 420 -16.96 -2.39 14.07
N TYR A 421 -16.41 -3.55 13.74
CA TYR A 421 -17.06 -4.53 12.88
C TYR A 421 -18.37 -5.04 13.49
N ASN A 422 -18.41 -5.38 14.79
CA ASN A 422 -19.65 -5.72 15.48
C ASN A 422 -20.69 -4.59 15.48
N LYS A 423 -20.25 -3.34 15.39
CA LYS A 423 -21.10 -2.15 15.42
C LYS A 423 -21.66 -1.79 14.04
N TYR A 424 -20.88 -1.93 12.99
CA TYR A 424 -21.20 -1.43 11.64
C TYR A 424 -21.27 -2.52 10.56
N GLY A 425 -20.62 -3.66 10.77
CA GLY A 425 -20.65 -4.85 9.92
C GLY A 425 -21.52 -5.96 10.55
N LYS A 426 -21.04 -7.21 10.49
CA LYS A 426 -21.76 -8.37 11.05
C LYS A 426 -21.54 -8.52 12.56
N PRO A 427 -22.54 -9.02 13.31
CA PRO A 427 -22.37 -9.40 14.70
C PRO A 427 -21.25 -10.42 14.89
N VAL A 428 -20.51 -10.29 16.00
CA VAL A 428 -19.51 -11.29 16.42
C VAL A 428 -20.20 -12.61 16.75
N THR A 429 -19.69 -13.71 16.23
CA THR A 429 -20.21 -15.08 16.47
C THR A 429 -19.71 -15.65 17.78
N TRP A 430 -20.26 -16.80 18.21
CA TRP A 430 -19.83 -17.49 19.42
C TRP A 430 -18.33 -17.84 19.40
N ASP A 431 -17.85 -18.50 18.35
CA ASP A 431 -16.45 -18.93 18.27
C ASP A 431 -15.48 -17.75 18.19
N GLN A 432 -15.87 -16.68 17.49
CA GLN A 432 -15.11 -15.42 17.48
C GLN A 432 -15.04 -14.82 18.89
N TRP A 433 -16.15 -14.82 19.64
CA TRP A 433 -16.15 -14.33 21.01
C TRP A 433 -15.28 -15.18 21.94
N VAL A 434 -15.31 -16.51 21.79
CA VAL A 434 -14.43 -17.40 22.56
C VAL A 434 -12.96 -17.07 22.30
N ALA A 435 -12.57 -16.92 21.03
CA ALA A 435 -11.20 -16.54 20.67
C ALA A 435 -10.81 -15.16 21.22
N VAL A 436 -11.71 -14.17 21.16
CA VAL A 436 -11.51 -12.84 21.75
C VAL A 436 -11.26 -12.93 23.27
N ARG A 437 -12.02 -13.77 23.98
CA ARG A 437 -11.80 -13.96 25.43
C ARG A 437 -10.42 -14.52 25.72
N GLU A 438 -10.02 -15.56 25.01
CA GLU A 438 -8.72 -16.18 25.22
C GLU A 438 -7.57 -15.22 24.91
N VAL A 439 -7.72 -14.34 23.91
CA VAL A 439 -6.74 -13.29 23.64
C VAL A 439 -6.70 -12.26 24.76
N LEU A 440 -7.83 -11.77 25.26
CA LEU A 440 -7.83 -10.79 26.36
C LEU A 440 -7.36 -11.41 27.68
N ASP A 441 -7.60 -12.70 27.90
CA ASP A 441 -7.04 -13.45 29.03
C ASP A 441 -5.53 -13.61 28.89
N TYR A 442 -4.99 -13.80 27.68
CA TYR A 442 -3.55 -13.71 27.44
C TYR A 442 -3.02 -12.29 27.73
N VAL A 443 -3.72 -11.25 27.28
CA VAL A 443 -3.32 -9.85 27.54
C VAL A 443 -3.24 -9.53 29.04
N LEU A 444 -4.10 -10.14 29.88
CA LEU A 444 -3.99 -10.02 31.34
C LEU A 444 -2.62 -10.47 31.88
N THR A 445 -1.96 -11.41 31.21
CA THR A 445 -0.67 -11.96 31.64
C THR A 445 0.52 -11.10 31.25
N ILE A 446 0.39 -10.31 30.18
CA ILE A 446 1.52 -9.57 29.58
C ILE A 446 1.43 -8.05 29.71
N TRP A 447 0.29 -7.47 30.08
CA TRP A 447 0.12 -6.01 29.97
C TRP A 447 1.10 -5.18 30.82
N LYS A 448 1.70 -5.78 31.86
CA LYS A 448 2.74 -5.15 32.71
C LYS A 448 4.15 -5.25 32.12
N ASP A 449 4.34 -6.10 31.12
CA ASP A 449 5.64 -6.33 30.51
C ASP A 449 5.98 -5.23 29.48
N PRO A 450 7.28 -4.97 29.27
CA PRO A 450 7.74 -4.06 28.23
C PRO A 450 7.70 -4.71 26.84
N ASP A 451 7.52 -3.92 25.79
CA ASP A 451 7.37 -4.36 24.40
C ASP A 451 8.16 -3.48 23.40
N MET A 452 7.96 -3.68 22.10
CA MET A 452 8.65 -2.96 21.02
C MET A 452 7.79 -1.88 20.33
N SER A 453 6.52 -1.74 20.71
CA SER A 453 5.56 -0.73 20.23
C SER A 453 5.37 -0.65 18.71
N ILE A 454 4.62 0.37 18.29
CA ILE A 454 4.22 0.62 16.89
C ILE A 454 5.40 0.83 15.95
N TRP A 455 6.50 1.41 16.45
CA TRP A 455 7.70 1.68 15.65
C TRP A 455 8.69 0.51 15.60
N GLU A 456 8.31 -0.65 16.15
CA GLU A 456 9.05 -1.90 16.05
C GLU A 456 10.51 -1.77 16.51
N VAL A 457 10.69 -1.04 17.60
CA VAL A 457 11.98 -0.62 18.12
C VAL A 457 12.91 -1.84 18.29
N ARG A 458 14.07 -1.82 17.62
CA ARG A 458 15.01 -2.96 17.54
C ARG A 458 16.02 -3.02 18.68
N ASN A 459 15.97 -2.10 19.66
CA ASN A 459 16.84 -2.14 20.85
C ASN A 459 16.18 -2.81 22.07
N LYS A 460 15.81 -2.04 23.08
CA LYS A 460 15.34 -2.46 24.38
C LYS A 460 13.83 -2.33 24.41
N LYS A 461 13.18 -3.39 24.88
CA LYS A 461 11.76 -3.35 25.22
C LYS A 461 11.54 -2.32 26.32
N GLN A 462 10.49 -1.52 26.19
CA GLN A 462 10.12 -0.49 27.16
C GLN A 462 8.61 -0.48 27.40
N ASN A 463 8.15 0.24 28.41
CA ASN A 463 6.74 0.50 28.63
C ASN A 463 6.32 1.73 27.82
N PHE A 464 6.13 1.53 26.51
CA PHE A 464 5.74 2.60 25.60
C PHE A 464 4.31 3.09 25.87
N VAL A 465 4.12 4.40 25.92
CA VAL A 465 2.82 5.03 26.20
C VAL A 465 1.78 4.61 25.15
N TYR A 466 2.16 4.54 23.88
CA TYR A 466 1.28 4.05 22.81
C TYR A 466 0.81 2.61 23.08
N SER A 467 1.73 1.70 23.37
CA SER A 467 1.41 0.30 23.65
C SER A 467 0.48 0.16 24.85
N LYS A 468 0.71 0.92 25.93
CA LYS A 468 -0.18 0.91 27.09
C LYS A 468 -1.57 1.47 26.75
N ILE A 469 -1.67 2.54 25.96
CA ILE A 469 -2.96 3.06 25.49
C ILE A 469 -3.70 1.97 24.69
N MET A 470 -3.03 1.26 23.78
CA MET A 470 -3.67 0.22 22.99
C MET A 470 -4.04 -1.01 23.82
N LEU A 471 -3.25 -1.38 24.83
CA LEU A 471 -3.63 -2.40 25.80
C LEU A 471 -4.88 -2.00 26.60
N TRP A 472 -5.01 -0.73 26.98
CA TRP A 472 -6.25 -0.20 27.57
C TRP A 472 -7.43 -0.33 26.61
N VAL A 473 -7.24 0.01 25.32
CA VAL A 473 -8.26 -0.15 24.28
C VAL A 473 -8.70 -1.61 24.19
N ALA A 474 -7.78 -2.57 24.25
CA ALA A 474 -8.11 -4.00 24.18
C ALA A 474 -9.16 -4.39 25.23
N PHE A 475 -8.93 -4.04 26.49
CA PHE A 475 -9.88 -4.33 27.57
C PHE A 475 -11.17 -3.50 27.49
N ASP A 476 -11.08 -2.19 27.21
CA ASP A 476 -12.28 -1.35 27.08
C ASP A 476 -13.22 -1.87 25.98
N ARG A 477 -12.68 -2.23 24.81
CA ARG A 477 -13.47 -2.78 23.70
C ARG A 477 -14.01 -4.18 24.02
N GLY A 478 -13.23 -5.03 24.67
CA GLY A 478 -13.69 -6.34 25.14
C GLY A 478 -14.88 -6.24 26.10
N LEU A 479 -14.82 -5.33 27.07
CA LEU A 479 -15.89 -5.07 28.03
C LEU A 479 -17.14 -4.51 27.36
N ARG A 480 -16.99 -3.53 26.46
CA ARG A 480 -18.13 -2.97 25.70
C ARG A 480 -18.80 -4.01 24.81
N LEU A 481 -18.02 -4.93 24.21
CA LEU A 481 -18.55 -6.05 23.44
C LEU A 481 -19.36 -7.00 24.34
N ALA A 482 -18.82 -7.39 25.48
CA ALA A 482 -19.49 -8.27 26.44
C ALA A 482 -20.82 -7.67 26.92
N GLU A 483 -20.83 -6.38 27.29
CA GLU A 483 -22.02 -5.69 27.79
C GLU A 483 -23.09 -5.51 26.71
N LYS A 484 -22.70 -5.01 25.53
CA LYS A 484 -23.66 -4.68 24.46
C LYS A 484 -24.44 -5.90 23.97
N ARG A 485 -23.86 -7.09 24.07
CA ARG A 485 -24.43 -8.35 23.55
C ARG A 485 -24.80 -9.35 24.65
N CYS A 486 -24.61 -9.00 25.92
CA CYS A 486 -24.74 -9.90 27.07
C CYS A 486 -23.92 -11.21 26.90
N LEU A 487 -22.71 -11.11 26.34
CA LEU A 487 -21.87 -12.28 26.09
C LEU A 487 -21.21 -12.78 27.40
N PRO A 488 -21.09 -14.10 27.61
CA PRO A 488 -20.46 -14.66 28.80
C PRO A 488 -18.98 -14.25 28.91
N CYS A 489 -18.61 -13.58 30.00
CA CYS A 489 -17.25 -13.12 30.28
C CYS A 489 -16.86 -13.51 31.72
N PRO A 490 -16.28 -14.72 31.92
CA PRO A 490 -15.91 -15.19 33.26
C PRO A 490 -14.90 -14.28 33.99
N ASN A 491 -13.90 -13.78 33.25
CA ASN A 491 -12.85 -12.90 33.77
C ASN A 491 -13.22 -11.41 33.73
N ARG A 492 -14.51 -11.06 33.66
CA ARG A 492 -14.98 -9.66 33.50
C ARG A 492 -14.40 -8.71 34.55
N ASN A 493 -14.34 -9.14 35.81
CA ASN A 493 -13.79 -8.31 36.89
C ASN A 493 -12.29 -8.07 36.72
N ALA A 494 -11.53 -9.10 36.30
CA ALA A 494 -10.10 -8.94 36.04
C ALA A 494 -9.84 -7.98 34.87
N TRP A 495 -10.64 -8.06 33.80
CA TRP A 495 -10.54 -7.12 32.67
C TRP A 495 -10.88 -5.68 33.08
N LEU A 496 -11.90 -5.49 33.92
CA LEU A 496 -12.24 -4.18 34.48
C LEU A 496 -11.09 -3.61 35.31
N THR A 497 -10.54 -4.40 36.23
CA THR A 497 -9.39 -4.00 37.05
C THR A 497 -8.18 -3.66 36.18
N ALA A 498 -7.83 -4.50 35.21
CA ALA A 498 -6.70 -4.24 34.32
C ALA A 498 -6.89 -2.97 33.49
N ARG A 499 -8.09 -2.75 32.92
CA ARG A 499 -8.42 -1.51 32.21
C ARG A 499 -8.18 -0.28 33.09
N ASP A 500 -8.68 -0.29 34.31
CA ASP A 500 -8.60 0.87 35.21
C ASP A 500 -7.16 1.09 35.71
N GLU A 501 -6.44 0.02 36.06
CA GLU A 501 -5.03 0.08 36.43
C GLU A 501 -4.15 0.64 35.30
N ILE A 502 -4.32 0.16 34.06
CA ILE A 502 -3.57 0.67 32.91
C ILE A 502 -3.85 2.16 32.69
N HIS A 503 -5.11 2.58 32.80
CA HIS A 503 -5.47 3.99 32.63
C HIS A 503 -4.77 4.87 33.66
N GLU A 504 -4.88 4.53 34.96
CA GLU A 504 -4.20 5.26 36.04
C GLU A 504 -2.67 5.26 35.86
N GLU A 505 -2.10 4.14 35.43
CA GLU A 505 -0.66 4.03 35.19
C GLU A 505 -0.19 4.95 34.05
N ILE A 506 -0.92 5.02 32.94
CA ILE A 506 -0.59 5.94 31.84
C ILE A 506 -0.70 7.39 32.31
N MET A 507 -1.76 7.74 33.04
CA MET A 507 -1.97 9.13 33.48
C MET A 507 -0.96 9.59 34.53
N THR A 508 -0.40 8.66 35.31
CA THR A 508 0.58 8.95 36.37
C THR A 508 2.03 8.84 35.91
N LYS A 509 2.36 7.88 35.03
CA LYS A 509 3.73 7.63 34.57
C LYS A 509 3.99 8.10 33.14
N GLY A 510 2.97 8.12 32.29
CA GLY A 510 3.09 8.48 30.87
C GLY A 510 3.06 9.98 30.61
N TYR A 511 2.67 10.81 31.58
CA TYR A 511 2.76 12.26 31.50
C TYR A 511 3.90 12.78 32.37
N SER A 512 4.81 13.57 31.78
CA SER A 512 5.94 14.15 32.49
C SER A 512 5.63 15.59 32.87
N ASP A 513 5.45 15.88 34.15
CA ASP A 513 5.25 17.26 34.65
C ASP A 513 6.46 18.16 34.37
N LYS A 514 7.66 17.59 34.34
CA LYS A 514 8.90 18.31 34.03
C LYS A 514 9.00 18.66 32.54
N PHE A 515 8.62 17.72 31.67
CA PHE A 515 8.71 17.91 30.22
C PHE A 515 7.45 18.56 29.62
N ASP A 516 6.38 18.58 30.41
CA ASP A 516 5.06 19.19 30.20
C ASP A 516 4.26 18.55 29.05
N CYS A 517 4.47 17.26 28.79
CA CYS A 517 3.76 16.49 27.78
C CYS A 517 3.74 14.99 28.10
N PHE A 518 2.92 14.24 27.36
CA PHE A 518 3.07 12.79 27.31
C PHE A 518 4.41 12.42 26.66
N ILE A 519 5.05 11.39 27.22
CA ILE A 519 6.37 10.90 26.83
C ILE A 519 6.26 9.66 25.95
N GLN A 520 7.37 9.24 25.35
CA GLN A 520 7.44 8.04 24.52
C GLN A 520 7.23 6.75 25.33
N SER A 521 7.96 6.62 26.44
CA SER A 521 7.92 5.45 27.33
C SER A 521 8.19 5.87 28.77
N TYR A 522 7.79 5.05 29.74
CA TYR A 522 8.02 5.35 31.16
C TYR A 522 9.50 5.44 31.51
N GLU A 523 10.34 4.72 30.77
CA GLU A 523 11.79 4.71 30.91
C GLU A 523 12.47 5.94 30.28
N SER A 524 11.84 6.58 29.29
CA SER A 524 12.37 7.71 28.52
C SER A 524 11.54 8.99 28.74
N ASN A 525 11.64 9.57 29.94
CA ASN A 525 10.74 10.63 30.42
C ASN A 525 11.00 12.07 29.90
N ASP A 526 11.88 12.19 28.90
CA ASP A 526 12.23 13.42 28.19
C ASP A 526 12.20 13.27 26.66
N VAL A 527 11.64 12.16 26.16
CA VAL A 527 11.44 11.89 24.73
C VAL A 527 9.96 12.03 24.39
N LEU A 528 9.67 12.82 23.36
CA LEU A 528 8.34 12.99 22.79
C LEU A 528 8.14 12.02 21.62
N ASP A 529 6.94 11.44 21.51
CA ASP A 529 6.54 10.56 20.42
C ASP A 529 5.19 11.00 19.86
N SER A 530 5.07 11.08 18.54
CA SER A 530 3.84 11.53 17.88
C SER A 530 2.74 10.46 17.86
N SER A 531 3.06 9.19 18.15
CA SER A 531 2.06 8.12 18.27
C SER A 531 1.00 8.41 19.33
N VAL A 532 1.31 9.23 20.35
CA VAL A 532 0.33 9.64 21.39
C VAL A 532 -0.84 10.44 20.82
N LEU A 533 -0.74 10.97 19.60
CA LEU A 533 -1.83 11.64 18.91
C LEU A 533 -3.05 10.73 18.69
N ILE A 534 -2.87 9.40 18.78
CA ILE A 534 -3.96 8.42 18.72
C ILE A 534 -4.92 8.52 19.93
N ALA A 535 -4.46 9.02 21.08
CA ALA A 535 -5.19 8.96 22.35
C ALA A 535 -6.64 9.48 22.28
N PRO A 536 -6.94 10.67 21.69
CA PRO A 536 -8.32 11.13 21.51
C PRO A 536 -9.08 10.42 20.38
N LEU A 537 -8.37 9.76 19.45
CA LEU A 537 -8.99 9.02 18.33
C LEU A 537 -9.63 7.73 18.85
N VAL A 538 -8.96 7.05 19.78
CA VAL A 538 -9.44 5.82 20.45
C VAL A 538 -10.23 6.09 21.73
N PHE A 539 -10.51 7.36 22.04
CA PHE A 539 -11.27 7.80 23.22
C PHE A 539 -10.61 7.48 24.57
N PHE A 540 -9.28 7.42 24.61
CA PHE A 540 -8.52 7.28 25.85
C PHE A 540 -8.55 8.59 26.66
N ILE A 541 -8.30 9.73 25.98
CA ILE A 541 -8.28 11.05 26.62
C ILE A 541 -9.28 12.00 25.95
N SER A 542 -9.85 12.90 26.73
CA SER A 542 -10.67 13.98 26.18
C SER A 542 -9.79 14.92 25.34
N PRO A 543 -10.21 15.34 24.14
CA PRO A 543 -9.37 16.16 23.27
C PRO A 543 -9.13 17.59 23.79
N ASN A 544 -9.85 18.01 24.84
CA ASN A 544 -9.64 19.28 25.56
C ASN A 544 -8.92 19.11 26.91
N ASP A 545 -8.41 17.92 27.23
CA ASP A 545 -7.63 17.73 28.45
C ASP A 545 -6.37 18.60 28.40
N PRO A 546 -6.07 19.42 29.43
CA PRO A 546 -4.91 20.30 29.43
C PRO A 546 -3.58 19.58 29.17
N ARG A 547 -3.41 18.34 29.64
CA ARG A 547 -2.20 17.54 29.42
C ARG A 547 -2.04 17.19 27.94
N PHE A 548 -3.15 16.86 27.28
CA PHE A 548 -3.15 16.54 25.85
C PHE A 548 -2.93 17.78 24.98
N ILE A 549 -3.58 18.90 25.32
CA ILE A 549 -3.38 20.18 24.62
C ILE A 549 -1.91 20.62 24.68
N ARG A 550 -1.28 20.55 25.87
CA ARG A 550 0.15 20.86 26.01
C ARG A 550 1.03 19.92 25.19
N THR A 551 0.65 18.64 25.10
CA THR A 551 1.34 17.66 24.24
C THR A 551 1.23 18.00 22.75
N ILE A 552 0.03 18.38 22.27
CA ILE A 552 -0.15 18.87 20.88
C ILE A 552 0.71 20.12 20.64
N ASP A 553 0.66 21.09 21.54
CA ASP A 553 1.41 22.34 21.39
C ASP A 553 2.93 22.07 21.39
N LYS A 554 3.40 21.08 22.13
CA LYS A 554 4.80 20.59 22.10
C LYS A 554 5.15 19.93 20.76
N ILE A 555 4.32 19.03 20.25
CA ILE A 555 4.51 18.36 18.95
C ILE A 555 4.63 19.39 17.83
N LEU A 556 3.83 20.46 17.88
CA LEU A 556 3.81 21.55 16.90
C LEU A 556 5.10 22.39 16.86
N LEU A 557 5.96 22.30 17.87
CA LEU A 557 7.26 22.97 17.85
C LEU A 557 8.20 22.28 16.87
N SER A 558 9.23 23.01 16.43
CA SER A 558 10.28 22.43 15.59
C SER A 558 11.17 21.46 16.37
N PRO A 559 11.83 20.50 15.71
CA PRO A 559 12.79 19.60 16.36
C PRO A 559 13.87 20.35 17.17
N GLU A 560 14.35 21.50 16.69
CA GLU A 560 15.34 22.33 17.40
C GLU A 560 14.78 22.94 18.69
N LYS A 561 13.46 23.15 18.74
CA LYS A 561 12.72 23.64 19.92
C LYS A 561 12.18 22.50 20.79
N GLY A 562 12.53 21.25 20.48
CA GLY A 562 12.09 20.06 21.22
C GLY A 562 10.69 19.55 20.86
N GLY A 563 10.13 19.96 19.72
CA GLY A 563 8.93 19.36 19.14
C GLY A 563 9.25 18.37 18.02
N LEU A 564 8.26 18.07 17.19
CA LEU A 564 8.35 17.07 16.12
C LEU A 564 7.90 17.59 14.75
N THR A 565 7.59 18.89 14.61
CA THR A 565 7.03 19.43 13.37
C THR A 565 8.04 20.26 12.59
N SER A 566 8.37 19.86 11.35
CA SER A 566 9.16 20.66 10.42
C SER A 566 8.36 20.91 9.15
N THR A 567 8.31 22.15 8.65
CA THR A 567 7.58 22.51 7.41
C THR A 567 6.13 22.00 7.35
N GLY A 568 5.47 21.90 8.51
CA GLY A 568 4.10 21.38 8.64
C GLY A 568 3.97 19.86 8.60
N LEU A 569 5.09 19.12 8.58
CA LEU A 569 5.17 17.66 8.60
C LEU A 569 5.68 17.17 9.96
N VAL A 570 5.16 16.03 10.43
CA VAL A 570 5.41 15.50 11.77
C VAL A 570 6.31 14.26 11.70
N TYR A 571 7.40 14.25 12.46
CA TYR A 571 8.28 13.09 12.65
C TYR A 571 7.71 12.12 13.69
N ARG A 572 8.14 10.84 13.65
CA ARG A 572 7.73 9.84 14.65
C ARG A 572 8.20 10.26 16.04
N TYR A 573 9.50 10.48 16.15
CA TYR A 573 10.20 10.94 17.35
C TYR A 573 11.52 11.59 16.92
N ASN A 574 12.28 12.14 17.88
CA ASN A 574 13.60 12.68 17.58
C ASN A 574 14.66 11.55 17.61
N THR A 575 15.11 11.11 16.45
CA THR A 575 16.13 10.04 16.30
C THR A 575 17.49 10.36 16.93
N ALA A 576 17.79 11.63 17.24
CA ALA A 576 19.01 12.00 17.96
C ALA A 576 18.87 11.87 19.49
N ARG A 577 17.64 11.72 20.00
CA ARG A 577 17.34 11.57 21.43
C ARG A 577 16.80 10.20 21.79
N SER A 578 16.14 9.54 20.83
CA SER A 578 15.61 8.18 20.97
C SER A 578 16.65 7.17 20.54
N GLU A 579 16.94 6.19 21.38
CA GLU A 579 17.66 4.98 20.96
C GLU A 579 16.61 4.01 20.40
N ASP A 580 16.55 3.83 19.08
CA ASP A 580 15.60 2.91 18.43
C ASP A 580 16.24 1.57 18.00
N GLY A 581 17.57 1.47 18.13
CA GLY A 581 18.35 0.29 17.76
C GLY A 581 18.66 0.15 16.26
N VAL A 582 18.26 1.11 15.43
CA VAL A 582 18.52 1.09 13.98
C VAL A 582 19.51 2.17 13.58
N GLY A 583 19.39 3.38 14.16
CA GLY A 583 20.23 4.53 13.83
C GLY A 583 19.96 5.10 12.42
N GLY A 584 20.67 6.16 12.07
CA GLY A 584 20.44 6.92 10.83
C GLY A 584 19.30 7.93 10.95
N ARG A 585 18.96 8.61 9.85
CA ARG A 585 17.85 9.58 9.81
C ARG A 585 16.60 8.96 9.17
N GLU A 586 15.50 9.68 9.26
CA GLU A 586 14.21 9.36 8.66
C GLU A 586 13.59 10.63 8.07
N GLY A 587 12.62 10.46 7.19
CA GLY A 587 11.68 11.48 6.76
C GLY A 587 10.59 11.75 7.81
N ALA A 588 9.75 12.74 7.54
CA ALA A 588 8.55 12.96 8.33
C ALA A 588 7.49 11.94 7.93
N PHE A 589 6.98 11.19 8.90
CA PHE A 589 6.07 10.08 8.65
C PHE A 589 4.67 10.60 8.32
N SER A 590 4.18 10.29 7.11
CA SER A 590 2.95 10.84 6.55
C SER A 590 1.74 10.67 7.48
N MET A 591 1.62 9.49 8.10
CA MET A 591 0.55 9.16 9.04
C MET A 591 0.53 10.10 10.26
N CYS A 592 1.69 10.43 10.83
CA CYS A 592 1.78 11.26 12.03
C CYS A 592 1.25 12.68 11.78
N THR A 593 1.46 13.19 10.55
CA THR A 593 0.90 14.48 10.13
C THR A 593 -0.62 14.43 10.05
N PHE A 594 -1.20 13.36 9.48
CA PHE A 594 -2.65 13.20 9.44
C PHE A 594 -3.28 12.95 10.82
N TRP A 595 -2.61 12.23 11.71
CA TRP A 595 -3.01 12.09 13.11
C TRP A 595 -3.00 13.43 13.84
N LEU A 596 -2.00 14.28 13.59
CA LEU A 596 -1.97 15.63 14.14
C LEU A 596 -3.18 16.44 13.64
N VAL A 597 -3.51 16.37 12.35
CA VAL A 597 -4.71 17.01 11.79
C VAL A 597 -5.96 16.54 12.51
N GLU A 598 -6.14 15.24 12.71
CA GLU A 598 -7.32 14.70 13.37
C GLU A 598 -7.38 15.08 14.87
N ALA A 599 -6.25 15.02 15.58
CA ALA A 599 -6.15 15.44 16.98
C ALA A 599 -6.50 16.93 17.14
N LEU A 600 -5.93 17.80 16.28
CA LEU A 600 -6.25 19.23 16.23
C LEU A 600 -7.72 19.48 15.89
N THR A 601 -8.29 18.70 14.99
CA THR A 601 -9.71 18.79 14.64
C THR A 601 -10.59 18.52 15.85
N ARG A 602 -10.28 17.48 16.62
CA ARG A 602 -11.03 17.09 17.83
C ARG A 602 -10.86 18.12 18.95
N ALA A 603 -9.64 18.59 19.20
CA ALA A 603 -9.38 19.69 20.14
C ALA A 603 -10.10 20.97 19.69
N GLY A 604 -10.15 21.18 18.38
CA GLY A 604 -10.77 22.29 17.70
C GLY A 604 -12.25 22.46 18.02
N VAL A 605 -12.98 21.38 18.35
CA VAL A 605 -14.38 21.44 18.79
C VAL A 605 -14.54 22.35 20.01
N TYR A 606 -13.56 22.37 20.91
CA TYR A 606 -13.59 23.15 22.15
C TYR A 606 -12.74 24.42 22.04
N GLU A 607 -11.65 24.39 21.26
CA GLU A 607 -10.75 25.53 21.05
C GLU A 607 -10.65 25.87 19.55
N PRO A 608 -11.47 26.81 19.04
CA PRO A 608 -11.63 27.07 17.60
C PRO A 608 -10.35 27.32 16.81
N LYS A 609 -9.29 27.85 17.45
CA LYS A 609 -7.97 28.09 16.84
C LYS A 609 -7.35 26.84 16.21
N TYR A 610 -7.62 25.65 16.78
CA TYR A 610 -7.02 24.41 16.30
C TYR A 610 -7.66 23.89 15.01
N VAL A 611 -8.93 24.21 14.73
CA VAL A 611 -9.57 23.84 13.45
C VAL A 611 -8.89 24.54 12.27
N VAL A 612 -8.59 25.84 12.41
CA VAL A 612 -7.90 26.61 11.35
C VAL A 612 -6.51 26.02 11.09
N LYS A 613 -5.79 25.67 12.15
CA LYS A 613 -4.48 25.02 12.04
C LYS A 613 -4.59 23.63 11.40
N ALA A 614 -5.60 22.84 11.76
CA ALA A 614 -5.85 21.52 11.17
C ALA A 614 -6.10 21.62 9.65
N VAL A 615 -6.93 22.57 9.19
CA VAL A 615 -7.16 22.80 7.76
C VAL A 615 -5.86 23.16 7.05
N ASN A 616 -5.08 24.11 7.58
CA ASN A 616 -3.83 24.53 6.94
C ASN A 616 -2.80 23.40 6.85
N ILE A 617 -2.65 22.60 7.91
CA ILE A 617 -1.73 21.45 7.90
C ILE A 617 -2.23 20.37 6.92
N PHE A 618 -3.54 20.13 6.88
CA PHE A 618 -4.12 19.16 5.95
C PHE A 618 -3.87 19.56 4.49
N GLU A 619 -4.22 20.79 4.10
CA GLU A 619 -3.98 21.29 2.74
C GLU A 619 -2.49 21.31 2.37
N ASN A 620 -1.62 21.67 3.31
CA ASN A 620 -0.17 21.61 3.11
C ASN A 620 0.30 20.16 2.89
N MET A 621 -0.17 19.20 3.70
CA MET A 621 0.16 17.79 3.55
C MET A 621 -0.29 17.25 2.18
N LEU A 622 -1.46 17.67 1.69
CA LEU A 622 -1.95 17.28 0.38
C LEU A 622 -1.01 17.66 -0.77
N SER A 623 -0.24 18.75 -0.62
CA SER A 623 0.73 19.19 -1.63
C SER A 623 1.97 18.30 -1.78
N PHE A 624 2.22 17.41 -0.81
CA PHE A 624 3.30 16.41 -0.88
C PHE A 624 2.86 15.08 -1.52
N GLY A 625 1.55 14.92 -1.75
CA GLY A 625 1.06 13.83 -2.60
C GLY A 625 1.58 14.01 -4.01
N ASN A 626 1.80 12.91 -4.73
CA ASN A 626 2.22 13.04 -6.12
C ASN A 626 1.09 13.57 -7.02
N HIS A 627 1.38 13.77 -8.31
CA HIS A 627 0.39 14.24 -9.30
C HIS A 627 -0.81 13.30 -9.47
N LEU A 628 -0.76 12.08 -8.92
CA LEU A 628 -1.84 11.10 -8.91
C LEU A 628 -2.56 10.99 -7.56
N GLY A 629 -2.19 11.80 -6.56
CA GLY A 629 -2.76 11.79 -5.22
C GLY A 629 -2.32 10.59 -4.37
N MET A 630 -1.13 10.02 -4.64
CA MET A 630 -0.53 8.93 -3.88
C MET A 630 0.50 9.45 -2.86
N PHE A 631 0.57 8.76 -1.72
CA PHE A 631 1.51 9.03 -0.63
C PHE A 631 2.37 7.80 -0.33
N SER A 632 3.68 8.01 -0.27
CA SER A 632 4.62 7.10 0.37
C SER A 632 4.55 7.19 1.89
N GLU A 633 5.28 6.32 2.55
CA GLU A 633 5.42 6.26 4.01
C GLU A 633 5.93 7.57 4.64
N GLU A 634 6.98 8.17 4.08
CA GLU A 634 7.60 9.37 4.61
C GLU A 634 7.86 10.44 3.56
N ILE A 635 8.06 11.67 4.02
CA ILE A 635 8.45 12.81 3.21
C ILE A 635 9.81 13.33 3.70
N ALA A 636 10.78 13.43 2.79
CA ALA A 636 12.10 13.96 3.08
C ALA A 636 12.05 15.43 3.51
N ARG A 637 13.13 15.93 4.12
CA ARG A 637 13.30 17.38 4.36
C ARG A 637 13.30 18.22 3.08
N SER A 638 13.69 17.61 1.95
CA SER A 638 13.64 18.22 0.62
C SER A 638 12.23 18.24 0.02
N GLY A 639 11.27 17.51 0.60
CA GLY A 639 9.93 17.30 0.06
C GLY A 639 9.80 16.06 -0.85
N GLU A 640 10.90 15.36 -1.16
CA GLU A 640 10.87 14.10 -1.93
C GLU A 640 10.13 13.01 -1.14
N GLN A 641 9.41 12.12 -1.84
CA GLN A 641 8.77 10.96 -1.20
C GLN A 641 9.83 9.90 -0.84
N LEU A 642 9.68 9.28 0.34
CA LEU A 642 10.56 8.26 0.92
C LEU A 642 9.75 7.09 1.48
N GLY A 643 10.44 5.97 1.71
CA GLY A 643 9.86 4.73 2.25
C GLY A 643 8.92 4.03 1.26
N ASN A 644 8.32 2.93 1.68
CA ASN A 644 7.50 2.10 0.78
C ASN A 644 6.27 2.88 0.26
N THR A 645 5.90 2.63 -1.00
CA THR A 645 4.87 3.38 -1.72
C THR A 645 3.96 2.52 -2.60
N PRO A 646 2.67 2.92 -2.78
CA PRO A 646 1.94 3.73 -1.81
C PRO A 646 1.79 2.96 -0.49
N GLN A 647 1.75 3.67 0.62
CA GLN A 647 1.58 3.04 1.93
C GLN A 647 0.10 3.07 2.34
N ALA A 648 -0.45 1.91 2.72
CA ALA A 648 -1.83 1.80 3.22
C ALA A 648 -2.06 2.72 4.42
N PHE A 649 -1.09 2.78 5.34
CA PHE A 649 -1.22 3.55 6.58
C PHE A 649 -1.35 5.06 6.33
N SER A 650 -0.60 5.58 5.37
CA SER A 650 -0.69 6.98 4.94
C SER A 650 -2.06 7.30 4.34
N HIS A 651 -2.55 6.45 3.43
CA HIS A 651 -3.84 6.64 2.78
C HIS A 651 -5.03 6.49 3.74
N LEU A 652 -4.97 5.57 4.72
CA LEU A 652 -6.05 5.44 5.70
C LEU A 652 -6.12 6.64 6.64
N ALA A 653 -4.97 7.16 7.08
CA ALA A 653 -4.91 8.31 7.97
C ALA A 653 -5.40 9.58 7.26
N LEU A 654 -5.09 9.74 5.97
CA LEU A 654 -5.67 10.79 5.12
C LEU A 654 -7.19 10.75 5.14
N VAL A 655 -7.78 9.58 4.85
CA VAL A 655 -9.25 9.45 4.81
C VAL A 655 -9.88 9.73 6.18
N SER A 656 -9.26 9.26 7.26
CA SER A 656 -9.72 9.54 8.63
C SER A 656 -9.70 11.04 8.95
N ALA A 657 -8.60 11.71 8.64
CA ALA A 657 -8.42 13.14 8.87
C ALA A 657 -9.42 13.96 8.05
N ALA A 658 -9.55 13.69 6.75
CA ALA A 658 -10.50 14.35 5.85
C ALA A 658 -11.95 14.20 6.34
N PHE A 659 -12.33 12.99 6.77
CA PHE A 659 -13.67 12.71 7.27
C PHE A 659 -13.99 13.51 8.54
N ASN A 660 -13.07 13.53 9.51
CA ASN A 660 -13.30 14.21 10.77
C ASN A 660 -13.22 15.74 10.63
N LEU A 661 -12.29 16.23 9.82
CA LEU A 661 -12.12 17.66 9.56
C LEU A 661 -13.35 18.24 8.87
N ASP A 662 -13.91 17.53 7.89
CA ASP A 662 -15.12 17.94 7.19
C ASP A 662 -16.31 18.03 8.16
N ARG A 663 -16.53 17.00 8.99
CA ARG A 663 -17.59 17.00 10.02
C ARG A 663 -17.46 18.15 11.04
N ALA A 664 -16.24 18.44 11.50
CA ALA A 664 -15.99 19.51 12.45
C ALA A 664 -16.17 20.91 11.86
N THR A 665 -16.06 21.03 10.54
CA THR A 665 -16.19 22.30 9.83
C THR A 665 -17.59 22.49 9.20
N GLU A 666 -18.35 21.42 8.99
CA GLU A 666 -19.79 21.46 8.65
C GLU A 666 -20.66 21.84 9.84
N SER A 667 -20.39 21.29 11.02
CA SER A 667 -21.11 21.61 12.27
C SER A 667 -21.00 23.09 12.73
N ARG A 668 -20.23 23.89 12.01
CA ARG A 668 -20.05 25.35 12.20
C ARG A 668 -20.77 26.20 11.14
N ARG A 669 -21.41 25.57 10.15
CA ARG A 669 -22.40 26.21 9.27
C ARG A 669 -23.78 26.04 9.89
#